data_AF-A0A9W8JWU3-F1
#
_entry.id   AF-A0A9W8JWU3-F1
#
_cell.length_a   1.000
_cell.length_b   1.000
_cell.length_c   1.000
_cell.angle_alpha   90.00
_cell.angle_beta   90.00
_cell.angle_gamma   90.00
#
_symmetry.space_group_name_H-M   'P 1'
#
loop_
_entity.id
_entity.type
_entity.pdbx_description
1 polymer ?
#
loop_
_entity_poly.entity_id
_entity_poly.type
_entity_poly.pdbx_seq_one_letter_code
_entity_poly.pdbx_strand_id
1 'polypeptide(L)'
;MDETPTAQFDAYENDFKHLISSISDKLEGSGKNLLGEQRKAALRKVEIELDEADDIVSQIELELQGIPQSVKAPYVNRLKQAKADLTKYKKLSKELHSQAARSDLLGPFKSGRADSDDPYGERNDRTRLLAGTETLNDGSRRIGDSTRIALETESHGADILSTLRGQREQIENSRTMLQSADGSIDRASGTLKGMIRQMYKQRFILSGIGVFFVVLCVFNVRKQGGEKGLRLLYSYFPLQDELQTRVLSYSVSFCTRLITVGHSSPEERKATPVTGYGLLKDERKGARPAGPTPNEGQAVLLMPGITKGTMRLYLRSSIDDIGRAPTPDPEIVDLKSIRGVKCSWWWAGLTQKHFAIVTIDTIRKGQNVAWIEEVHIEYGIARITKKLSDLSKRYYQRHPRISKSDELAMLKRRLKGSSVFWTVSFDDYYGNECDMKYLALLPILVLAARVVAFPSYASLAGLSERELDAILPTLELREPALPPGPLEDTSAKLVNDKAHPWKPLRRGDIRGPCPGLNTLASHGYLPRNGIATPAQIIDAVQEGFNMENDLAIFVTYAAHLVDGNLITDLLSLGHKTPLTGPDPPPPAIVGGLNTHAVFEGDASMTRGDAFFGNNHDFNATLFDQFIDFSNRFGGGKYNLTVAAELRFKRIQDSIATNPQFDFTSPRYFTAYAESVFPVNFFVDGRRNDGQLDMDAARGFFQLNRMPDKFFRPNGTRGTQGLDEIAMAYPIQPGGNVGTVNSYTFDPTSAGFSTFCLLYENFVQRTVKGLYPNPTGKLLKALNRNLDFFFQGIEGMTDGECTQVFPYGED
;
A
#
# COMPACT_ATOMS: atom_id res chain seq x y z
N MET A 1 -20.03 29.03 -16.88
CA MET A 1 -20.48 30.41 -16.54
C MET A 1 -19.26 31.16 -16.05
N ASP A 2 -19.26 32.49 -16.01
CA ASP A 2 -18.05 33.23 -15.60
C ASP A 2 -17.81 33.12 -14.09
N GLU A 3 -16.85 32.27 -13.69
CA GLU A 3 -16.48 31.96 -12.30
C GLU A 3 -15.69 33.09 -11.63
N THR A 4 -16.29 34.29 -11.60
CA THR A 4 -15.78 35.42 -10.82
C THR A 4 -16.33 35.34 -9.39
N PRO A 5 -15.52 35.58 -8.34
CA PRO A 5 -16.02 35.62 -6.95
C PRO A 5 -17.15 36.65 -6.74
N THR A 6 -17.21 37.68 -7.59
CA THR A 6 -18.33 38.63 -7.65
C THR A 6 -19.64 38.00 -8.11
N ALA A 7 -19.61 37.10 -9.11
CA ALA A 7 -20.80 36.39 -9.57
C ALA A 7 -21.28 35.34 -8.56
N GLN A 8 -20.36 34.67 -7.85
CA GLN A 8 -20.70 33.75 -6.77
C GLN A 8 -21.35 34.47 -5.58
N PHE A 9 -20.81 35.63 -5.16
CA PHE A 9 -21.48 36.50 -4.17
C PHE A 9 -22.89 36.88 -4.63
N ASP A 10 -23.04 37.33 -5.89
CA ASP A 10 -24.32 37.77 -6.43
C ASP A 10 -25.35 36.63 -6.56
N ALA A 11 -24.90 35.38 -6.74
CA ALA A 11 -25.75 34.19 -6.68
C ALA A 11 -26.25 33.92 -5.25
N TYR A 12 -25.34 33.75 -4.27
CA TYR A 12 -25.70 33.48 -2.88
C TYR A 12 -26.59 34.59 -2.27
N GLU A 13 -26.39 35.86 -2.64
CA GLU A 13 -27.26 36.95 -2.19
C GLU A 13 -28.69 36.85 -2.77
N ASN A 14 -28.87 36.26 -3.96
CA ASN A 14 -30.20 36.03 -4.53
C ASN A 14 -30.92 34.85 -3.86
N ASP A 15 -30.20 33.77 -3.53
CA ASP A 15 -30.74 32.63 -2.78
C ASP A 15 -31.15 33.06 -1.36
N PHE A 16 -30.31 33.85 -0.68
CA PHE A 16 -30.64 34.47 0.60
C PHE A 16 -31.93 35.33 0.52
N LYS A 17 -32.08 36.17 -0.51
CA LYS A 17 -33.32 36.95 -0.72
C LYS A 17 -34.54 36.06 -0.93
N HIS A 18 -34.39 34.95 -1.65
CA HIS A 18 -35.48 34.01 -1.90
C HIS A 18 -35.96 33.33 -0.60
N LEU A 19 -35.03 32.85 0.23
CA LEU A 19 -35.33 32.29 1.55
C LEU A 19 -35.98 33.33 2.46
N ILE A 20 -35.41 34.54 2.58
CA ILE A 20 -35.97 35.63 3.40
C ILE A 20 -37.38 36.04 2.92
N SER A 21 -37.64 36.04 1.62
CA SER A 21 -38.99 36.26 1.07
C SER A 21 -39.97 35.15 1.51
N SER A 22 -39.54 33.89 1.42
CA SER A 22 -40.33 32.72 1.85
C SER A 22 -40.64 32.74 3.35
N ILE A 23 -39.65 33.08 4.18
CA ILE A 23 -39.77 33.28 5.63
C ILE A 23 -40.72 34.45 5.94
N SER A 24 -40.62 35.56 5.19
CA SER A 24 -41.45 36.73 5.41
C SER A 24 -42.93 36.47 5.10
N ASP A 25 -43.29 35.69 4.07
CA ASP A 25 -44.70 35.29 3.88
C ASP A 25 -45.18 34.35 5.01
N LYS A 26 -44.35 33.38 5.41
CA LYS A 26 -44.72 32.43 6.49
C LYS A 26 -44.87 33.11 7.86
N LEU A 27 -44.16 34.19 8.15
CA LEU A 27 -44.28 34.95 9.40
C LEU A 27 -45.29 36.11 9.33
N GLU A 28 -45.27 36.90 8.26
CA GLU A 28 -46.02 38.15 8.14
C GLU A 28 -47.27 38.05 7.25
N GLY A 29 -47.34 37.08 6.34
CA GLY A 29 -48.47 36.83 5.42
C GLY A 29 -49.28 35.59 5.82
N SER A 30 -49.17 34.53 5.01
CA SER A 30 -49.92 33.27 5.13
C SER A 30 -50.03 32.69 6.55
N GLY A 31 -48.99 32.78 7.37
CA GLY A 31 -48.96 32.20 8.71
C GLY A 31 -49.83 32.88 9.77
N LYS A 32 -50.28 34.13 9.54
CA LYS A 32 -51.16 34.85 10.50
C LYS A 32 -52.56 34.26 10.59
N ASN A 33 -53.03 33.62 9.52
CA ASN A 33 -54.37 33.04 9.44
C ASN A 33 -54.43 31.57 9.92
N LEU A 34 -53.27 30.94 10.19
CA LEU A 34 -53.20 29.58 10.70
C LEU A 34 -53.48 29.54 12.21
N LEU A 35 -54.30 28.58 12.64
CA LEU A 35 -54.69 28.41 14.04
C LEU A 35 -54.05 27.15 14.66
N GLY A 36 -53.73 27.25 15.95
CA GLY A 36 -53.28 26.12 16.77
C GLY A 36 -52.08 25.36 16.20
N GLU A 37 -52.25 24.06 16.03
CA GLU A 37 -51.18 23.12 15.64
C GLU A 37 -50.58 23.42 14.25
N GLN A 38 -51.39 23.86 13.28
CA GLN A 38 -50.90 24.25 11.95
C GLN A 38 -49.92 25.44 12.04
N ARG A 39 -50.16 26.38 12.96
CA ARG A 39 -49.24 27.50 13.22
C ARG A 39 -47.95 27.03 13.92
N LYS A 40 -48.02 26.05 14.83
CA LYS A 40 -46.82 25.42 15.42
C LYS A 40 -45.99 24.67 14.38
N ALA A 41 -46.63 23.98 13.43
CA ALA A 41 -45.95 23.33 12.31
C ALA A 41 -45.26 24.35 11.38
N ALA A 42 -45.95 25.44 11.02
CA ALA A 42 -45.38 26.51 10.20
C ALA A 42 -44.18 27.21 10.89
N LEU A 43 -44.28 27.52 12.18
CA LEU A 43 -43.18 28.17 12.93
C LEU A 43 -41.93 27.27 13.01
N ARG A 44 -42.08 25.96 13.22
CA ARG A 44 -40.94 25.01 13.17
C ARG A 44 -40.29 24.92 11.80
N LYS A 45 -41.07 25.03 10.71
CA LYS A 45 -40.50 25.07 9.35
C LYS A 45 -39.72 26.37 9.10
N VAL A 46 -40.21 27.51 9.60
CA VAL A 46 -39.48 28.79 9.51
C VAL A 46 -38.20 28.79 10.34
N GLU A 47 -38.15 28.04 11.45
CA GLU A 47 -36.94 27.88 12.26
C GLU A 47 -35.81 27.21 11.46
N ILE A 48 -36.11 26.12 10.73
CA ILE A 48 -35.17 25.44 9.83
C ILE A 48 -34.70 26.38 8.70
N GLU A 49 -35.62 27.08 8.04
CA GLU A 49 -35.30 28.01 6.95
C GLU A 49 -34.48 29.24 7.44
N LEU A 50 -34.60 29.61 8.72
CA LEU A 50 -33.81 30.68 9.33
C LEU A 50 -32.37 30.26 9.66
N ASP A 51 -32.11 28.97 9.86
CA ASP A 51 -30.76 28.45 10.06
C ASP A 51 -30.06 28.18 8.72
N GLU A 52 -30.79 27.68 7.70
CA GLU A 52 -30.33 27.64 6.30
C GLU A 52 -29.89 29.04 5.79
N ALA A 53 -30.60 30.10 6.19
CA ALA A 53 -30.23 31.48 5.89
C ALA A 53 -28.98 31.98 6.67
N ASP A 54 -28.60 31.36 7.78
CA ASP A 54 -27.39 31.67 8.56
C ASP A 54 -26.14 31.07 7.90
N ASP A 55 -26.27 29.83 7.39
CA ASP A 55 -25.23 29.15 6.62
C ASP A 55 -24.89 29.89 5.32
N ILE A 56 -25.90 30.36 4.58
CA ILE A 56 -25.69 31.15 3.36
C ILE A 56 -25.05 32.51 3.67
N VAL A 57 -25.42 33.18 4.76
CA VAL A 57 -24.72 34.41 5.22
C VAL A 57 -23.25 34.12 5.56
N SER A 58 -22.97 32.95 6.14
CA SER A 58 -21.61 32.51 6.44
C SER A 58 -20.79 32.19 5.16
N GLN A 59 -21.41 31.65 4.13
CA GLN A 59 -20.80 31.46 2.80
C GLN A 59 -20.50 32.81 2.12
N ILE A 60 -21.43 33.76 2.15
CA ILE A 60 -21.23 35.13 1.64
C ILE A 60 -20.05 35.82 2.36
N GLU A 61 -19.80 35.52 3.65
CA GLU A 61 -18.63 36.00 4.39
C GLU A 61 -17.30 35.39 3.97
N LEU A 62 -17.29 34.15 3.49
CA LEU A 62 -16.09 33.49 2.95
C LEU A 62 -15.74 34.05 1.57
N GLU A 63 -16.72 34.13 0.65
CA GLU A 63 -16.50 34.69 -0.69
C GLU A 63 -16.06 36.15 -0.66
N LEU A 64 -16.58 36.93 0.29
CA LEU A 64 -16.15 38.30 0.53
C LEU A 64 -14.65 38.41 0.84
N GLN A 65 -13.96 37.35 1.29
CA GLN A 65 -12.52 37.34 1.50
C GLN A 65 -11.73 37.31 0.18
N GLY A 66 -12.23 36.61 -0.85
CA GLY A 66 -11.62 36.54 -2.18
C GLY A 66 -11.75 37.82 -3.02
N ILE A 67 -12.73 38.67 -2.72
CA ILE A 67 -13.01 39.90 -3.50
C ILE A 67 -11.89 40.96 -3.31
N PRO A 68 -11.30 41.50 -4.40
CA PRO A 68 -10.27 42.54 -4.33
C PRO A 68 -10.71 43.83 -3.61
N GLN A 69 -9.80 44.41 -2.83
CA GLN A 69 -10.06 45.57 -1.96
C GLN A 69 -10.60 46.81 -2.70
N SER A 70 -10.28 46.98 -3.99
CA SER A 70 -10.79 48.07 -4.84
C SER A 70 -12.30 48.03 -5.09
N VAL A 71 -12.91 46.84 -5.08
CA VAL A 71 -14.34 46.63 -5.35
C VAL A 71 -15.13 46.13 -4.14
N LYS A 72 -14.45 45.77 -3.04
CA LYS A 72 -15.02 45.15 -1.83
C LYS A 72 -16.04 46.01 -1.06
N ALA A 73 -15.92 47.34 -1.13
CA ALA A 73 -16.74 48.28 -0.33
C ALA A 73 -18.28 48.13 -0.48
N PRO A 74 -18.87 48.09 -1.69
CA PRO A 74 -20.32 47.83 -1.86
C PRO A 74 -20.75 46.46 -1.31
N TYR A 75 -19.95 45.40 -1.51
CA TYR A 75 -20.26 44.05 -1.05
C TYR A 75 -20.29 43.94 0.49
N VAL A 76 -19.39 44.65 1.20
CA VAL A 76 -19.43 44.77 2.68
C VAL A 76 -20.74 45.39 3.17
N ASN A 77 -21.26 46.41 2.48
CA ASN A 77 -22.53 47.04 2.85
C ASN A 77 -23.74 46.12 2.61
N ARG A 78 -23.72 45.35 1.50
CA ARG A 78 -24.73 44.34 1.17
C ARG A 78 -24.80 43.22 2.21
N LEU A 79 -23.66 42.63 2.57
CA LEU A 79 -23.57 41.65 3.66
C LEU A 79 -24.09 42.22 5.00
N LYS A 80 -23.74 43.47 5.32
CA LYS A 80 -24.22 44.13 6.54
C LYS A 80 -25.74 44.29 6.56
N GLN A 81 -26.37 44.49 5.41
CA GLN A 81 -27.83 44.50 5.28
C GLN A 81 -28.41 43.09 5.46
N ALA A 82 -27.86 42.07 4.80
CA ALA A 82 -28.30 40.68 4.96
C ALA A 82 -28.30 40.23 6.44
N LYS A 83 -27.24 40.55 7.18
CA LYS A 83 -27.17 40.32 8.64
C LYS A 83 -28.22 41.07 9.45
N ALA A 84 -28.58 42.29 9.04
CA ALA A 84 -29.64 43.06 9.70
C ALA A 84 -31.04 42.46 9.44
N ASP A 85 -31.31 42.00 8.23
CA ASP A 85 -32.57 41.35 7.87
C ASP A 85 -32.70 39.97 8.55
N LEU A 86 -31.65 39.15 8.55
CA LEU A 86 -31.63 37.87 9.28
C LEU A 86 -31.92 38.07 10.77
N THR A 87 -31.26 39.03 11.43
CA THR A 87 -31.48 39.30 12.86
C THR A 87 -32.88 39.89 13.15
N LYS A 88 -33.49 40.63 12.21
CA LYS A 88 -34.91 41.01 12.26
C LYS A 88 -35.81 39.77 12.29
N TYR A 89 -35.65 38.82 11.35
CA TYR A 89 -36.54 37.67 11.25
C TYR A 89 -36.30 36.61 12.34
N LYS A 90 -35.06 36.35 12.77
CA LYS A 90 -34.79 35.49 13.95
C LYS A 90 -35.44 36.06 15.22
N LYS A 91 -35.47 37.38 15.40
CA LYS A 91 -36.21 38.03 16.50
C LYS A 91 -37.73 37.86 16.36
N LEU A 92 -38.29 38.10 15.17
CA LEU A 92 -39.73 38.01 14.91
C LEU A 92 -40.26 36.58 15.13
N SER A 93 -39.55 35.56 14.64
CA SER A 93 -39.89 34.15 14.85
C SER A 93 -39.93 33.80 16.34
N LYS A 94 -38.89 34.19 17.10
CA LYS A 94 -38.81 33.95 18.55
C LYS A 94 -39.95 34.63 19.34
N GLU A 95 -40.37 35.83 18.92
CA GLU A 95 -41.52 36.49 19.53
C GLU A 95 -42.82 35.73 19.23
N LEU A 96 -43.07 35.35 17.98
CA LEU A 96 -44.27 34.61 17.57
C LEU A 96 -44.38 33.21 18.20
N HIS A 97 -43.25 32.51 18.38
CA HIS A 97 -43.15 31.28 19.17
C HIS A 97 -43.55 31.52 20.64
N SER A 98 -43.06 32.60 21.27
CA SER A 98 -43.41 32.93 22.65
C SER A 98 -44.90 33.28 22.83
N GLN A 99 -45.50 33.94 21.84
CA GLN A 99 -46.94 34.23 21.80
C GLN A 99 -47.75 32.93 21.66
N ALA A 100 -47.34 32.02 20.78
CA ALA A 100 -47.99 30.72 20.57
C ALA A 100 -47.96 29.86 21.84
N ALA A 101 -46.79 29.72 22.48
CA ALA A 101 -46.63 29.00 23.74
C ALA A 101 -47.49 29.60 24.87
N ARG A 102 -47.59 30.93 24.94
CA ARG A 102 -48.44 31.62 25.94
C ARG A 102 -49.93 31.40 25.70
N SER A 103 -50.38 31.29 24.45
CA SER A 103 -51.78 30.94 24.13
C SER A 103 -52.13 29.48 24.44
N ASP A 104 -51.15 28.58 24.39
CA ASP A 104 -51.31 27.16 24.74
C ASP A 104 -51.49 26.98 26.27
N LEU A 105 -50.67 27.70 27.05
CA LEU A 105 -50.72 27.70 28.51
C LEU A 105 -51.99 28.39 29.07
N LEU A 106 -52.61 29.28 28.28
CA LEU A 106 -53.84 29.99 28.61
C LEU A 106 -55.05 29.40 27.83
N GLY A 107 -55.15 28.07 27.82
CA GLY A 107 -56.18 27.31 27.12
C GLY A 107 -57.60 27.85 27.36
N PRO A 108 -58.52 27.73 26.38
CA PRO A 108 -59.67 28.60 26.25
C PRO A 108 -60.64 28.51 27.43
N PHE A 109 -60.64 29.56 28.26
CA PHE A 109 -61.64 29.80 29.31
C PHE A 109 -63.03 29.94 28.68
N LYS A 110 -63.74 28.83 28.51
CA LYS A 110 -65.16 28.85 28.20
C LYS A 110 -65.91 29.44 29.40
N SER A 111 -66.55 30.59 29.18
CA SER A 111 -67.58 31.15 30.04
C SER A 111 -68.82 30.23 30.09
N GLY A 112 -68.70 29.09 30.76
CA GLY A 112 -69.77 28.13 31.02
C GLY A 112 -70.22 28.23 32.48
N ARG A 113 -71.16 29.14 32.77
CA ARG A 113 -71.69 29.36 34.12
C ARG A 113 -72.67 28.25 34.49
N ALA A 114 -72.15 27.11 34.91
CA ALA A 114 -72.90 26.09 35.63
C ALA A 114 -72.74 26.35 37.14
N ASP A 115 -73.84 26.77 37.78
CA ASP A 115 -73.90 26.97 39.23
C ASP A 115 -73.93 25.60 39.95
N SER A 116 -73.25 25.47 41.09
CA SER A 116 -73.18 24.21 41.84
C SER A 116 -72.80 24.36 43.32
N ASP A 117 -73.23 25.43 43.98
CA ASP A 117 -73.45 25.39 45.44
C ASP A 117 -74.71 24.55 45.75
N ASP A 118 -74.61 23.23 45.55
CA ASP A 118 -75.62 22.24 45.98
C ASP A 118 -74.99 21.19 46.92
N PRO A 119 -75.22 21.28 48.24
CA PRO A 119 -74.51 20.47 49.23
C PRO A 119 -75.06 19.04 49.42
N TYR A 120 -76.04 18.56 48.63
CA TYR A 120 -76.65 17.23 48.82
C TYR A 120 -76.64 16.35 47.54
N GLY A 121 -75.46 15.84 47.16
CA GLY A 121 -75.28 14.99 45.98
C GLY A 121 -74.44 13.72 46.20
N GLU A 122 -75.01 12.68 46.83
CA GLU A 122 -74.39 11.40 47.22
C GLU A 122 -73.70 10.56 46.11
N ARG A 123 -73.60 11.07 44.87
CA ARG A 123 -72.91 10.41 43.76
C ARG A 123 -71.62 11.10 43.29
N ASN A 124 -71.33 12.32 43.74
CA ASN A 124 -70.16 13.06 43.24
C ASN A 124 -68.86 12.81 44.02
N ASP A 125 -68.93 12.36 45.27
CA ASP A 125 -67.72 12.18 46.09
C ASP A 125 -66.80 11.08 45.55
N ARG A 126 -67.35 9.99 45.01
CA ARG A 126 -66.52 8.94 44.39
C ARG A 126 -65.79 9.46 43.16
N THR A 127 -66.43 10.25 42.30
CA THR A 127 -65.81 10.88 41.12
C THR A 127 -64.75 11.90 41.52
N ARG A 128 -65.03 12.72 42.54
CA ARG A 128 -64.11 13.74 43.08
C ARG A 128 -62.89 13.10 43.76
N LEU A 129 -63.07 12.01 44.50
CA LEU A 129 -61.98 11.25 45.11
C LEU A 129 -61.16 10.47 44.07
N LEU A 130 -61.79 9.94 43.01
CA LEU A 130 -61.07 9.32 41.90
C LEU A 130 -60.21 10.36 41.16
N ALA A 131 -60.75 11.52 40.79
CA ALA A 131 -59.96 12.60 40.18
C ALA A 131 -58.85 13.12 41.12
N GLY A 132 -59.12 13.20 42.43
CA GLY A 132 -58.12 13.56 43.44
C GLY A 132 -57.00 12.53 43.59
N THR A 133 -57.31 11.23 43.49
CA THR A 133 -56.30 10.16 43.53
C THR A 133 -55.55 10.01 42.22
N GLU A 134 -56.19 10.25 41.08
CA GLU A 134 -55.56 10.27 39.75
C GLU A 134 -54.55 11.42 39.64
N THR A 135 -54.94 12.65 40.01
CA THR A 135 -54.03 13.80 40.04
C THR A 135 -52.88 13.65 41.04
N LEU A 136 -53.10 12.99 42.20
CA LEU A 136 -52.02 12.62 43.12
C LEU A 136 -51.08 11.54 42.56
N ASN A 137 -51.62 10.54 41.84
CA ASN A 137 -50.83 9.46 41.25
C ASN A 137 -49.96 9.97 40.09
N ASP A 138 -50.50 10.84 39.24
CA ASP A 138 -49.73 11.55 38.21
C ASP A 138 -48.72 12.55 38.80
N GLY A 139 -49.06 13.21 39.92
CA GLY A 139 -48.09 13.99 40.69
C GLY A 139 -46.92 13.13 41.20
N SER A 140 -47.22 11.96 41.77
CA SER A 140 -46.24 10.98 42.24
C SER A 140 -45.35 10.47 41.11
N ARG A 141 -45.93 10.13 39.95
CA ARG A 141 -45.20 9.74 38.74
C ARG A 141 -44.26 10.85 38.26
N ARG A 142 -44.75 12.09 38.14
CA ARG A 142 -43.92 13.23 37.73
C ARG A 142 -42.77 13.51 38.71
N ILE A 143 -42.95 13.25 40.01
CA ILE A 143 -41.86 13.35 41.00
C ILE A 143 -40.86 12.19 40.82
N GLY A 144 -41.33 10.97 40.55
CA GLY A 144 -40.48 9.83 40.19
C GLY A 144 -39.65 10.08 38.92
N ASP A 145 -40.27 10.59 37.86
CA ASP A 145 -39.58 10.95 36.63
C ASP A 145 -38.64 12.15 36.83
N SER A 146 -39.03 13.16 37.62
CA SER A 146 -38.14 14.31 37.92
C SER A 146 -36.92 13.90 38.75
N THR A 147 -37.07 12.97 39.70
CA THR A 147 -35.95 12.44 40.49
C THR A 147 -35.05 11.53 39.66
N ARG A 148 -35.63 10.73 38.75
CA ARG A 148 -34.87 9.96 37.75
C ARG A 148 -34.07 10.88 36.81
N ILE A 149 -34.69 11.89 36.23
CA ILE A 149 -34.02 12.88 35.34
C ILE A 149 -32.96 13.68 36.12
N ALA A 150 -33.18 13.98 37.41
CA ALA A 150 -32.18 14.63 38.24
C ALA A 150 -30.95 13.73 38.47
N LEU A 151 -31.15 12.42 38.71
CA LEU A 151 -30.06 11.45 38.84
C LEU A 151 -29.34 11.17 37.50
N GLU A 152 -30.08 11.14 36.39
CA GLU A 152 -29.51 11.09 35.03
C GLU A 152 -28.66 12.36 34.79
N THR A 153 -29.14 13.55 35.18
CA THR A 153 -28.38 14.82 35.10
C THR A 153 -27.15 14.83 36.03
N GLU A 154 -27.24 14.29 37.24
CA GLU A 154 -26.09 14.16 38.15
C GLU A 154 -25.05 13.18 37.59
N SER A 155 -25.49 12.06 37.03
CA SER A 155 -24.64 11.09 36.31
C SER A 155 -23.92 11.75 35.14
N HIS A 156 -24.63 12.48 34.28
CA HIS A 156 -24.03 13.22 33.17
C HIS A 156 -23.09 14.34 33.66
N GLY A 157 -23.40 15.02 34.77
CA GLY A 157 -22.52 16.01 35.38
C GLY A 157 -21.21 15.38 35.91
N ALA A 158 -21.30 14.23 36.56
CA ALA A 158 -20.14 13.47 37.02
C ALA A 158 -19.29 12.94 35.85
N ASP A 159 -19.93 12.46 34.78
CA ASP A 159 -19.26 11.96 33.58
C ASP A 159 -18.60 13.10 32.75
N ILE A 160 -19.23 14.28 32.68
CA ILE A 160 -18.62 15.50 32.13
C ILE A 160 -17.39 15.91 32.96
N LEU A 161 -17.45 15.87 34.29
CA LEU A 161 -16.30 16.18 35.15
C LEU A 161 -15.18 15.13 35.04
N SER A 162 -15.53 13.86 34.85
CA SER A 162 -14.59 12.77 34.54
C SER A 162 -13.92 13.01 33.17
N THR A 163 -14.73 13.29 32.15
CA THR A 163 -14.30 13.53 30.77
C THR A 163 -13.43 14.79 30.66
N LEU A 164 -13.77 15.90 31.30
CA LEU A 164 -12.95 17.12 31.34
C LEU A 164 -11.60 16.88 32.05
N ARG A 165 -11.57 16.01 33.08
CA ARG A 165 -10.34 15.60 33.74
C ARG A 165 -9.49 14.72 32.84
N GLY A 166 -10.11 13.75 32.15
CA GLY A 166 -9.47 12.91 31.14
C GLY A 166 -8.92 13.71 29.97
N GLN A 167 -9.68 14.64 29.40
CA GLN A 167 -9.24 15.56 28.35
C GLN A 167 -8.08 16.44 28.80
N ARG A 168 -8.10 16.96 30.04
CA ARG A 168 -6.96 17.69 30.60
C ARG A 168 -5.71 16.80 30.70
N GLU A 169 -5.86 15.58 31.20
CA GLU A 169 -4.77 14.61 31.28
C GLU A 169 -4.27 14.18 29.88
N GLN A 170 -5.15 14.16 28.88
CA GLN A 170 -4.83 13.91 27.48
C GLN A 170 -4.06 15.10 26.86
N ILE A 171 -4.41 16.35 27.21
CA ILE A 171 -3.70 17.56 26.77
C ILE A 171 -2.33 17.69 27.45
N GLU A 172 -2.24 17.39 28.75
CA GLU A 172 -0.97 17.39 29.49
C GLU A 172 -0.07 16.25 28.98
N ASN A 173 -0.59 15.03 28.81
CA ASN A 173 0.16 13.92 28.19
C ASN A 173 0.55 14.21 26.74
N SER A 174 -0.32 14.85 25.92
CA SER A 174 0.03 15.24 24.54
C SER A 174 1.19 16.23 24.51
N ARG A 175 1.26 17.16 25.47
CA ARG A 175 2.38 18.10 25.60
C ARG A 175 3.68 17.42 26.02
N THR A 176 3.64 16.49 26.97
CA THR A 176 4.84 15.70 27.32
C THR A 176 5.22 14.70 26.23
N MET A 177 4.25 14.15 25.50
CA MET A 177 4.47 13.29 24.34
C MET A 177 5.17 14.07 23.24
N LEU A 178 4.70 15.28 22.89
CA LEU A 178 5.37 16.18 21.94
C LEU A 178 6.79 16.54 22.39
N GLN A 179 7.01 16.94 23.65
CA GLN A 179 8.37 17.21 24.16
C GLN A 179 9.27 15.97 24.14
N SER A 180 8.72 14.76 24.37
CA SER A 180 9.47 13.51 24.26
C SER A 180 9.74 13.12 22.80
N ALA A 181 8.83 13.49 21.88
CA ALA A 181 8.94 13.29 20.45
C ALA A 181 10.01 14.23 19.87
N ASP A 182 9.99 15.53 20.18
CA ASP A 182 11.07 16.48 19.88
C ASP A 182 12.40 15.97 20.43
N GLY A 183 12.43 15.58 21.71
CA GLY A 183 13.59 14.97 22.35
C GLY A 183 14.02 13.62 21.75
N SER A 184 13.20 12.97 20.92
CA SER A 184 13.55 11.78 20.13
C SER A 184 14.00 12.13 18.72
N ILE A 185 13.39 13.16 18.11
CA ILE A 185 13.70 13.72 16.80
C ILE A 185 15.06 14.41 16.81
N ASP A 186 15.44 15.11 17.88
CA ASP A 186 16.78 15.68 18.06
C ASP A 186 17.86 14.60 18.24
N ARG A 187 17.53 13.47 18.89
CA ARG A 187 18.44 12.32 18.96
C ARG A 187 18.55 11.62 17.60
N ALA A 188 17.44 11.43 16.89
CA ALA A 188 17.42 10.89 15.54
C ALA A 188 18.21 11.78 14.56
N SER A 189 17.91 13.08 14.51
CA SER A 189 18.60 14.07 13.66
C SER A 189 20.07 14.19 14.02
N GLY A 190 20.43 14.14 15.31
CA GLY A 190 21.81 14.08 15.79
C GLY A 190 22.57 12.86 15.26
N THR A 191 21.96 11.67 15.33
CA THR A 191 22.56 10.44 14.75
C THR A 191 22.64 10.51 13.22
N LEU A 192 21.61 11.00 12.54
CA LEU A 192 21.56 11.15 11.09
C LEU A 192 22.64 12.12 10.59
N LYS A 193 22.81 13.26 11.27
CA LYS A 193 23.86 14.27 11.01
C LYS A 193 25.26 13.70 11.29
N GLY A 194 25.37 12.79 12.26
CA GLY A 194 26.56 11.94 12.48
C GLY A 194 26.85 11.01 11.29
N MET A 195 25.85 10.27 10.81
CA MET A 195 25.96 9.35 9.67
C MET A 195 26.28 10.08 8.37
N ILE A 196 25.65 11.23 8.09
CA ILE A 196 25.98 12.12 6.97
C ILE A 196 27.44 12.58 7.05
N ARG A 197 27.92 12.99 8.23
CA ARG A 197 29.32 13.41 8.44
C ARG A 197 30.30 12.24 8.29
N GLN A 198 29.89 11.01 8.61
CA GLN A 198 30.66 9.79 8.33
C GLN A 198 30.69 9.47 6.83
N MET A 199 29.57 9.58 6.12
CA MET A 199 29.49 9.39 4.66
C MET A 199 30.42 10.36 3.90
N TYR A 200 30.42 11.65 4.26
CA TYR A 200 31.36 12.61 3.67
C TYR A 200 32.83 12.25 3.96
N LYS A 201 33.17 11.84 5.20
CA LYS A 201 34.53 11.37 5.53
C LYS A 201 34.93 10.14 4.70
N GLN A 202 34.04 9.15 4.57
CA GLN A 202 34.29 7.94 3.77
C GLN A 202 34.49 8.27 2.29
N ARG A 203 33.64 9.14 1.71
CA ARG A 203 33.78 9.62 0.32
C ARG A 203 35.13 10.34 0.08
N PHE A 204 35.57 11.20 1.00
CA PHE A 204 36.89 11.84 0.91
C PHE A 204 38.06 10.84 1.01
N ILE A 205 37.99 9.86 1.93
CA ILE A 205 39.03 8.84 2.09
C ILE A 205 39.15 7.95 0.84
N LEU A 206 38.02 7.48 0.29
CA LEU A 206 38.00 6.69 -0.96
C LEU A 206 38.53 7.48 -2.16
N SER A 207 38.17 8.76 -2.28
CA SER A 207 38.69 9.64 -3.34
C SER A 207 40.21 9.83 -3.21
N GLY A 208 40.72 10.09 -2.01
CA GLY A 208 42.16 10.23 -1.75
C GLY A 208 42.96 8.96 -2.06
N ILE A 209 42.43 7.78 -1.71
CA ILE A 209 43.02 6.48 -2.04
C ILE A 209 43.03 6.25 -3.56
N GLY A 210 41.94 6.58 -4.26
CA GLY A 210 41.87 6.48 -5.72
C GLY A 210 42.91 7.36 -6.43
N VAL A 211 43.04 8.63 -6.01
CA VAL A 211 44.06 9.56 -6.54
C VAL A 211 45.48 9.05 -6.24
N PHE A 212 45.73 8.53 -5.03
CA PHE A 212 47.01 7.97 -4.66
C PHE A 212 47.43 6.80 -5.56
N PHE A 213 46.52 5.85 -5.84
CA PHE A 213 46.81 4.74 -6.77
C PHE A 213 47.04 5.22 -8.20
N VAL A 214 46.27 6.19 -8.71
CA VAL A 214 46.49 6.77 -10.05
C VAL A 214 47.88 7.43 -10.14
N VAL A 215 48.29 8.20 -9.14
CA VAL A 215 49.63 8.80 -9.07
C VAL A 215 50.73 7.73 -9.00
N LEU A 216 50.55 6.67 -8.20
CA LEU A 216 51.49 5.55 -8.11
C LEU A 216 51.68 4.83 -9.45
N CYS A 217 50.59 4.58 -10.19
CA CYS A 217 50.66 3.97 -11.52
C CYS A 217 51.40 4.88 -12.51
N VAL A 218 51.05 6.17 -12.58
CA VAL A 218 51.73 7.14 -13.46
C VAL A 218 53.22 7.28 -13.12
N PHE A 219 53.59 7.24 -11.83
CA PHE A 219 54.98 7.36 -11.40
C PHE A 219 55.80 6.11 -11.74
N ASN A 220 55.26 4.91 -11.55
CA ASN A 220 55.93 3.67 -11.92
C ASN A 220 56.11 3.52 -13.44
N VAL A 221 55.08 3.85 -14.23
CA VAL A 221 55.15 3.84 -15.71
C VAL A 221 56.17 4.87 -16.25
N ARG A 222 56.40 5.99 -15.54
CA ARG A 222 57.48 6.93 -15.87
C ARG A 222 58.87 6.48 -15.40
N LYS A 223 58.99 5.74 -14.28
CA LYS A 223 60.28 5.39 -13.67
C LYS A 223 60.92 4.12 -14.24
N GLN A 224 60.15 3.20 -14.81
CA GLN A 224 60.68 2.06 -15.55
C GLN A 224 60.16 2.06 -16.99
N GLY A 225 61.07 2.14 -17.95
CA GLY A 225 60.75 2.36 -19.37
C GLY A 225 59.79 1.31 -19.95
N GLY A 226 58.59 1.78 -20.33
CA GLY A 226 57.64 1.11 -21.22
C GLY A 226 57.12 -0.23 -20.70
N GLU A 227 57.83 -1.30 -21.02
CA GLU A 227 57.35 -2.68 -20.96
C GLU A 227 57.64 -3.37 -19.62
N LYS A 228 58.76 -3.04 -18.97
CA LYS A 228 59.23 -3.76 -17.78
C LYS A 228 58.42 -3.41 -16.52
N GLY A 229 57.97 -2.17 -16.39
CA GLY A 229 57.10 -1.74 -15.29
C GLY A 229 55.72 -2.41 -15.30
N LEU A 230 55.17 -2.71 -16.49
CA LEU A 230 53.84 -3.32 -16.63
C LEU A 230 53.81 -4.77 -16.14
N ARG A 231 54.88 -5.54 -16.38
CA ARG A 231 55.02 -6.91 -15.85
C ARG A 231 55.20 -6.94 -14.33
N LEU A 232 55.86 -5.93 -13.75
CA LEU A 232 56.00 -5.80 -12.30
C LEU A 232 54.66 -5.45 -11.63
N LEU A 233 53.83 -4.60 -12.23
CA LEU A 233 52.48 -4.30 -11.72
C LEU A 233 51.61 -5.56 -11.59
N TYR A 234 51.70 -6.51 -12.54
CA TYR A 234 51.03 -7.81 -12.44
C TYR A 234 51.55 -8.69 -11.28
N SER A 235 52.80 -8.52 -10.84
CA SER A 235 53.38 -9.29 -9.73
C SER A 235 53.10 -8.72 -8.33
N TYR A 236 52.64 -7.46 -8.23
CA TYR A 236 52.36 -6.79 -6.95
C TYR A 236 50.92 -6.93 -6.46
N PHE A 237 50.06 -7.70 -7.15
CA PHE A 237 48.66 -7.96 -6.78
C PHE A 237 48.39 -9.45 -6.50
N PRO A 238 48.98 -10.07 -5.45
CA PRO A 238 48.83 -11.49 -5.13
C PRO A 238 47.48 -11.82 -4.45
N LEU A 239 46.38 -11.20 -4.89
CA LEU A 239 45.13 -11.16 -4.12
C LEU A 239 43.85 -10.95 -4.97
N GLN A 240 43.76 -11.54 -6.17
CA GLN A 240 42.53 -11.42 -6.97
C GLN A 240 42.08 -12.61 -7.87
N ASP A 241 42.84 -13.71 -7.98
CA ASP A 241 42.45 -14.85 -8.84
C ASP A 241 41.15 -15.54 -8.38
N GLU A 242 41.01 -15.85 -7.08
CA GLU A 242 39.82 -16.54 -6.55
C GLU A 242 38.53 -15.71 -6.67
N LEU A 243 38.62 -14.37 -6.61
CA LEU A 243 37.44 -13.52 -6.65
C LEU A 243 36.95 -13.32 -8.09
N GLN A 244 37.84 -13.21 -9.08
CA GLN A 244 37.44 -13.08 -10.48
C GLN A 244 36.77 -14.34 -11.01
N THR A 245 37.28 -15.55 -10.70
CA THR A 245 36.62 -16.79 -11.15
C THR A 245 35.21 -16.95 -10.58
N ARG A 246 35.01 -16.60 -9.30
CA ARG A 246 33.68 -16.68 -8.66
C ARG A 246 32.70 -15.63 -9.20
N VAL A 247 33.12 -14.38 -9.40
CA VAL A 247 32.26 -13.34 -9.98
C VAL A 247 31.91 -13.65 -11.44
N LEU A 248 32.89 -14.06 -12.26
CA LEU A 248 32.65 -14.43 -13.66
C LEU A 248 31.76 -15.69 -13.78
N SER A 249 31.90 -16.67 -12.88
CA SER A 249 31.02 -17.84 -12.83
C SER A 249 29.55 -17.45 -12.66
N TYR A 250 29.25 -16.54 -11.73
CA TYR A 250 27.88 -16.06 -11.51
C TYR A 250 27.38 -15.18 -12.66
N SER A 251 28.22 -14.30 -13.23
CA SER A 251 27.83 -13.47 -14.39
C SER A 251 27.53 -14.30 -15.64
N VAL A 252 28.41 -15.25 -16.00
CA VAL A 252 28.22 -16.11 -17.19
C VAL A 252 27.00 -17.00 -17.01
N SER A 253 26.80 -17.61 -15.83
CA SER A 253 25.62 -18.44 -15.56
C SER A 253 24.29 -17.67 -15.59
N PHE A 254 24.32 -16.34 -15.47
CA PHE A 254 23.13 -15.49 -15.62
C PHE A 254 22.89 -15.14 -17.09
N CYS A 255 23.94 -14.70 -17.82
CA CYS A 255 23.84 -14.35 -19.24
C CYS A 255 23.42 -15.54 -20.12
N THR A 256 23.91 -16.76 -19.88
CA THR A 256 23.54 -17.93 -20.71
C THR A 256 22.05 -18.31 -20.58
N ARG A 257 21.35 -17.89 -19.52
CA ARG A 257 19.89 -18.10 -19.38
C ARG A 257 19.03 -17.03 -20.04
N LEU A 258 19.60 -15.87 -20.41
CA LEU A 258 18.90 -14.81 -21.12
C LEU A 258 18.96 -14.96 -22.66
N ILE A 259 19.84 -15.82 -23.17
CA ILE A 259 20.11 -15.95 -24.62
C ILE A 259 19.29 -17.10 -25.26
N THR A 260 18.64 -17.96 -24.47
CA THR A 260 17.86 -19.11 -24.98
C THR A 260 16.36 -18.85 -25.19
N VAL A 261 15.88 -17.62 -25.03
CA VAL A 261 14.47 -17.23 -25.28
C VAL A 261 14.46 -15.88 -26.00
N GLY A 262 14.40 -15.89 -27.34
CA GLY A 262 14.38 -14.64 -28.12
C GLY A 262 14.88 -14.73 -29.57
N HIS A 263 14.50 -15.76 -30.33
CA HIS A 263 14.76 -15.81 -31.77
C HIS A 263 13.63 -16.50 -32.56
N SER A 264 12.69 -15.67 -33.03
CA SER A 264 11.75 -15.98 -34.12
C SER A 264 11.34 -14.63 -34.76
N SER A 265 11.81 -14.37 -35.97
CA SER A 265 11.57 -13.16 -36.79
C SER A 265 10.40 -13.40 -37.79
N PRO A 266 10.10 -12.60 -38.86
CA PRO A 266 10.88 -11.66 -39.69
C PRO A 266 10.40 -10.17 -39.52
N GLU A 267 10.58 -9.16 -40.39
CA GLU A 267 11.12 -9.08 -41.77
C GLU A 267 11.84 -7.75 -42.12
N GLU A 268 11.23 -6.86 -42.91
CA GLU A 268 11.82 -5.69 -43.59
C GLU A 268 10.93 -4.42 -43.39
N ARG A 269 11.31 -3.15 -43.68
CA ARG A 269 12.09 -2.60 -44.82
C ARG A 269 12.85 -1.28 -44.56
N LYS A 270 14.13 -1.28 -44.97
CA LYS A 270 14.90 -0.28 -45.74
C LYS A 270 14.63 1.24 -45.55
N ALA A 271 15.69 1.95 -45.17
CA ALA A 271 16.02 3.30 -45.65
C ALA A 271 17.57 3.49 -45.70
N THR A 272 18.08 4.39 -46.55
CA THR A 272 19.53 4.66 -46.75
C THR A 272 19.85 6.16 -46.66
N PRO A 273 21.10 6.56 -46.33
CA PRO A 273 21.40 7.91 -45.79
C PRO A 273 21.90 8.94 -46.81
N VAL A 274 21.90 10.22 -46.41
CA VAL A 274 22.62 11.33 -47.08
C VAL A 274 23.31 12.23 -46.03
N THR A 275 24.44 12.82 -46.40
CA THR A 275 25.37 13.60 -45.56
C THR A 275 25.14 15.13 -45.60
N GLY A 276 25.59 15.86 -44.57
CA GLY A 276 25.72 17.33 -44.61
C GLY A 276 26.71 17.88 -43.57
N TYR A 277 27.55 18.85 -43.96
CA TYR A 277 28.51 19.58 -43.10
C TYR A 277 27.96 20.96 -42.71
N GLY A 278 28.41 21.52 -41.57
CA GLY A 278 28.16 22.92 -41.20
C GLY A 278 29.08 23.41 -40.07
N LEU A 279 29.74 24.55 -40.27
CA LEU A 279 30.60 25.23 -39.28
C LEU A 279 29.90 26.47 -38.74
N LEU A 280 30.23 26.89 -37.50
CA LEU A 280 30.53 28.30 -37.18
C LEU A 280 31.18 28.47 -35.79
N LYS A 281 31.65 29.69 -35.50
CA LYS A 281 32.30 30.15 -34.26
C LYS A 281 31.26 30.90 -33.37
N ASP A 282 31.54 31.57 -32.24
CA ASP A 282 32.79 32.21 -31.75
C ASP A 282 32.79 32.50 -30.23
N GLU A 283 33.85 33.20 -29.76
CA GLU A 283 34.11 33.94 -28.49
C GLU A 283 33.01 34.10 -27.40
N ARG A 284 33.30 34.36 -26.10
CA ARG A 284 34.39 35.20 -25.51
C ARG A 284 34.69 34.86 -24.02
N LYS A 285 35.63 35.59 -23.39
CA LYS A 285 36.17 35.38 -22.03
C LYS A 285 35.63 36.38 -20.97
N GLY A 286 35.70 36.03 -19.68
CA GLY A 286 35.57 36.91 -18.51
C GLY A 286 36.36 36.35 -17.30
N ALA A 287 36.73 37.16 -16.28
CA ALA A 287 37.70 36.73 -15.24
C ALA A 287 37.53 37.36 -13.83
N ARG A 288 38.00 36.59 -12.82
CA ARG A 288 38.59 36.89 -11.47
C ARG A 288 38.61 38.34 -10.93
N PRO A 289 38.49 38.55 -9.58
CA PRO A 289 39.50 38.07 -8.59
C PRO A 289 38.91 37.52 -7.26
N ALA A 290 39.68 37.51 -6.15
CA ALA A 290 39.41 36.74 -4.93
C ALA A 290 40.04 37.29 -3.62
N GLY A 291 39.58 36.81 -2.46
CA GLY A 291 40.18 36.98 -1.11
C GLY A 291 39.52 38.07 -0.24
N PRO A 292 39.78 38.13 1.10
CA PRO A 292 40.68 37.30 1.91
C PRO A 292 40.00 36.59 3.12
N THR A 293 40.79 35.85 3.92
CA THR A 293 40.44 35.27 5.24
C THR A 293 41.03 36.08 6.40
N PRO A 294 40.55 35.84 7.64
CA PRO A 294 41.46 35.83 8.80
C PRO A 294 41.31 34.61 9.72
N ASN A 295 42.32 34.46 10.59
CA ASN A 295 42.45 33.44 11.66
C ASN A 295 41.55 33.83 12.87
N GLU A 296 41.53 33.19 14.06
CA GLU A 296 42.34 32.15 14.71
C GLU A 296 41.54 31.54 15.90
N GLY A 297 41.90 30.39 16.48
CA GLY A 297 41.16 29.86 17.65
C GLY A 297 41.59 28.50 18.21
N GLN A 298 42.29 28.53 19.34
CA GLN A 298 42.68 27.43 20.25
C GLN A 298 41.48 26.63 20.82
N ALA A 299 41.62 25.45 21.45
CA ALA A 299 42.63 24.37 21.47
C ALA A 299 42.07 23.19 22.31
N VAL A 300 42.61 21.96 22.16
CA VAL A 300 42.42 20.86 23.14
C VAL A 300 43.72 20.09 23.33
N LEU A 301 44.02 19.73 24.58
CA LEU A 301 45.24 19.08 25.04
C LEU A 301 44.95 17.67 25.59
N LEU A 302 45.87 16.72 25.41
CA LEU A 302 46.11 15.50 26.20
C LEU A 302 44.93 14.60 26.68
N MET A 303 44.88 13.38 26.13
CA MET A 303 44.69 12.12 26.88
C MET A 303 46.02 11.75 27.60
N PRO A 304 46.15 10.74 28.51
CA PRO A 304 45.27 9.57 28.75
C PRO A 304 45.11 9.01 30.20
N GLY A 305 44.25 7.99 30.37
CA GLY A 305 44.45 6.88 31.34
C GLY A 305 43.45 6.76 32.52
N ILE A 306 43.35 5.61 33.25
CA ILE A 306 43.93 4.27 32.99
C ILE A 306 43.24 3.12 33.80
N THR A 307 42.96 1.98 33.15
CA THR A 307 42.76 0.58 33.69
C THR A 307 41.55 0.13 34.56
N LYS A 308 41.30 -1.20 34.45
CA LYS A 308 40.53 -2.18 35.28
C LYS A 308 39.04 -2.39 34.91
N GLY A 309 38.52 -3.63 34.80
CA GLY A 309 39.20 -4.94 34.74
C GLY A 309 38.29 -6.18 34.89
N THR A 310 38.19 -7.01 33.83
CA THR A 310 37.85 -8.46 33.78
C THR A 310 36.84 -9.09 34.78
N MET A 311 35.73 -9.64 34.24
CA MET A 311 35.29 -11.07 34.29
C MET A 311 33.78 -11.19 33.97
N ARG A 312 33.17 -12.36 33.70
CA ARG A 312 33.49 -13.52 32.84
C ARG A 312 32.23 -14.40 32.84
N LEU A 313 31.61 -14.64 31.68
CA LEU A 313 30.35 -15.41 31.60
C LEU A 313 30.57 -16.89 31.94
N TYR A 314 29.59 -17.49 32.64
CA TYR A 314 29.36 -18.92 32.73
C TYR A 314 28.00 -19.24 32.13
N LEU A 315 27.95 -20.23 31.23
CA LEU A 315 26.73 -20.91 30.79
C LEU A 315 26.87 -22.39 31.10
N ARG A 316 25.79 -23.04 31.57
CA ARG A 316 25.75 -24.49 31.80
C ARG A 316 24.46 -25.09 31.24
N SER A 317 24.61 -26.29 30.72
CA SER A 317 23.66 -27.17 30.01
C SER A 317 22.27 -27.36 30.64
N SER A 318 21.30 -27.70 29.79
CA SER A 318 20.09 -28.47 30.12
C SER A 318 19.91 -29.62 29.09
N ILE A 319 19.70 -30.87 29.54
CA ILE A 319 19.50 -32.11 28.75
C ILE A 319 18.68 -33.13 29.59
N ASP A 320 17.77 -33.89 28.96
CA ASP A 320 17.34 -35.32 29.18
C ASP A 320 16.14 -35.62 28.21
N ASP A 321 15.61 -36.81 27.90
CA ASP A 321 15.84 -38.27 28.14
C ASP A 321 15.75 -38.96 26.74
N ILE A 322 16.40 -40.07 26.29
CA ILE A 322 16.97 -41.33 26.84
C ILE A 322 16.10 -42.61 26.64
N GLY A 323 15.38 -42.70 25.50
CA GLY A 323 15.28 -43.96 24.73
C GLY A 323 13.96 -44.20 23.95
N ARG A 324 13.58 -45.44 23.58
CA ARG A 324 14.22 -46.78 23.76
C ARG A 324 14.00 -47.67 22.51
N ALA A 325 14.65 -48.84 22.43
CA ALA A 325 14.54 -49.83 21.34
C ALA A 325 13.93 -51.17 21.84
N PRO A 326 13.61 -52.13 20.94
CA PRO A 326 14.58 -53.20 20.61
C PRO A 326 14.60 -53.66 19.12
N THR A 327 15.43 -54.67 18.81
CA THR A 327 15.70 -55.26 17.46
C THR A 327 15.09 -56.67 17.29
N PRO A 328 15.18 -57.34 16.11
CA PRO A 328 16.36 -58.17 15.76
C PRO A 328 16.77 -58.17 14.25
N ASP A 329 17.76 -59.01 13.90
CA ASP A 329 18.48 -59.06 12.60
C ASP A 329 17.95 -60.14 11.59
N PRO A 330 18.76 -60.87 10.76
CA PRO A 330 18.91 -60.58 9.32
C PRO A 330 18.72 -61.78 8.35
N GLU A 331 18.76 -61.55 7.03
CA GLU A 331 18.97 -62.63 6.04
C GLU A 331 19.77 -62.21 4.77
N ILE A 332 20.11 -63.17 3.90
CA ILE A 332 21.26 -63.16 2.95
C ILE A 332 20.81 -63.64 1.53
N VAL A 333 21.71 -63.60 0.53
CA VAL A 333 21.68 -64.30 -0.81
C VAL A 333 20.95 -63.55 -1.95
N ASP A 334 21.35 -63.59 -3.23
CA ASP A 334 22.69 -63.58 -3.90
C ASP A 334 22.52 -63.16 -5.40
N LEU A 335 23.64 -62.77 -6.02
CA LEU A 335 23.98 -62.55 -7.43
C LEU A 335 23.07 -62.98 -8.63
N LYS A 336 23.05 -62.07 -9.63
CA LYS A 336 23.28 -62.21 -11.10
C LYS A 336 22.13 -61.99 -12.11
N SER A 337 22.55 -61.42 -13.25
CA SER A 337 21.77 -61.08 -14.46
C SER A 337 20.77 -59.92 -14.27
N ILE A 338 20.51 -59.02 -15.23
CA ILE A 338 20.87 -58.98 -16.67
C ILE A 338 21.71 -57.72 -17.01
N ARG A 339 22.34 -57.69 -18.19
CA ARG A 339 23.17 -56.57 -18.71
C ARG A 339 22.31 -55.38 -19.18
N GLY A 340 22.72 -54.15 -18.85
CA GLY A 340 22.15 -52.91 -19.40
C GLY A 340 23.03 -51.68 -19.09
N VAL A 341 23.18 -50.78 -20.06
CA VAL A 341 24.08 -49.60 -20.08
C VAL A 341 23.95 -48.71 -18.82
N LYS A 342 25.08 -48.18 -18.31
CA LYS A 342 25.18 -47.37 -17.08
C LYS A 342 25.49 -45.88 -17.33
N CYS A 343 25.27 -45.09 -16.27
CA CYS A 343 25.60 -43.66 -16.05
C CYS A 343 24.64 -42.67 -16.74
N SER A 344 24.04 -41.69 -16.05
CA SER A 344 24.21 -41.12 -14.69
C SER A 344 22.84 -40.99 -13.98
N TRP A 345 22.66 -40.67 -12.70
CA TRP A 345 23.53 -40.07 -11.66
C TRP A 345 23.44 -40.82 -10.31
N TRP A 346 24.35 -40.51 -9.37
CA TRP A 346 24.21 -40.82 -7.93
C TRP A 346 25.14 -39.90 -7.11
N TRP A 347 24.63 -38.85 -6.45
CA TRP A 347 25.45 -37.94 -5.62
C TRP A 347 24.65 -37.12 -4.58
N ALA A 348 24.09 -37.80 -3.56
CA ALA A 348 23.54 -37.15 -2.35
C ALA A 348 23.40 -38.16 -1.20
N GLY A 349 24.47 -38.49 -0.47
CA GLY A 349 24.37 -39.51 0.58
C GLY A 349 25.63 -39.90 1.35
N LEU A 350 26.65 -39.02 1.49
CA LEU A 350 27.93 -39.40 2.10
C LEU A 350 28.61 -38.32 2.98
N THR A 351 27.89 -37.26 3.37
CA THR A 351 28.46 -36.15 4.17
C THR A 351 28.20 -36.25 5.67
N GLN A 352 27.07 -36.80 6.14
CA GLN A 352 26.71 -36.77 7.56
C GLN A 352 27.41 -37.82 8.45
N LYS A 353 27.68 -39.04 7.97
CA LYS A 353 28.21 -40.13 8.83
C LYS A 353 29.71 -40.02 9.19
N HIS A 354 30.52 -39.24 8.48
CA HIS A 354 31.94 -39.06 8.81
C HIS A 354 32.21 -37.89 9.77
N PHE A 355 31.32 -36.88 9.82
CA PHE A 355 31.50 -35.70 10.65
C PHE A 355 31.37 -35.98 12.17
N ALA A 356 30.63 -37.03 12.55
CA ALA A 356 30.40 -37.40 13.94
C ALA A 356 31.59 -38.09 14.63
N ILE A 357 32.41 -38.84 13.88
CA ILE A 357 33.45 -39.72 14.46
C ILE A 357 34.73 -38.93 14.81
N VAL A 358 35.13 -37.96 13.97
CA VAL A 358 36.36 -37.17 14.18
C VAL A 358 36.23 -36.26 15.41
N THR A 359 35.06 -35.65 15.61
CA THR A 359 34.80 -34.67 16.68
C THR A 359 35.02 -35.24 18.08
N ILE A 360 34.82 -36.55 18.29
CA ILE A 360 34.96 -37.20 19.59
C ILE A 360 36.44 -37.44 19.98
N ASP A 361 37.32 -37.76 19.02
CA ASP A 361 38.75 -38.02 19.33
C ASP A 361 39.55 -36.72 19.51
N THR A 362 39.17 -35.63 18.81
CA THR A 362 39.82 -34.32 18.98
C THR A 362 39.59 -33.72 20.37
N ILE A 363 38.38 -33.87 20.93
CA ILE A 363 38.06 -33.41 22.30
C ILE A 363 38.92 -34.13 23.36
N ARG A 364 39.34 -35.38 23.08
CA ARG A 364 40.13 -36.20 24.01
C ARG A 364 41.62 -35.82 24.10
N LYS A 365 42.10 -34.90 23.25
CA LYS A 365 43.54 -34.55 23.12
C LYS A 365 43.88 -33.07 23.34
N GLY A 366 42.88 -32.21 23.58
CA GLY A 366 43.08 -30.92 24.26
C GLY A 366 44.02 -29.90 23.59
N GLN A 367 43.89 -29.69 22.27
CA GLN A 367 44.64 -28.64 21.55
C GLN A 367 43.71 -27.66 20.83
N ASN A 368 44.15 -26.41 20.67
CA ASN A 368 43.34 -25.31 20.14
C ASN A 368 43.13 -25.42 18.63
N VAL A 369 41.91 -25.15 18.16
CA VAL A 369 41.52 -25.32 16.76
C VAL A 369 41.47 -23.97 16.02
N ALA A 370 42.59 -23.63 15.41
CA ALA A 370 42.73 -22.79 14.23
C ALA A 370 43.91 -23.37 13.41
N TRP A 371 43.98 -23.08 12.10
CA TRP A 371 44.98 -23.65 11.16
C TRP A 371 44.81 -25.13 10.73
N ILE A 372 43.58 -25.64 10.60
CA ILE A 372 43.31 -26.94 9.95
C ILE A 372 42.12 -26.87 8.99
N GLU A 373 42.28 -26.19 7.85
CA GLU A 373 41.42 -26.39 6.66
C GLU A 373 42.23 -26.52 5.36
N GLU A 374 43.24 -25.67 5.13
CA GLU A 374 43.98 -25.61 3.85
C GLU A 374 44.71 -26.92 3.48
N VAL A 375 45.45 -27.52 4.43
CA VAL A 375 46.40 -28.63 4.19
C VAL A 375 45.74 -29.91 3.63
N HIS A 376 44.43 -30.11 3.86
CA HIS A 376 43.73 -31.33 3.42
C HIS A 376 43.13 -31.26 2.01
N ILE A 377 42.99 -30.06 1.42
CA ILE A 377 42.36 -29.89 0.10
C ILE A 377 43.36 -30.24 -1.02
N GLU A 378 44.60 -29.75 -0.96
CA GLU A 378 45.63 -30.02 -1.96
C GLU A 378 45.96 -31.52 -2.09
N TYR A 379 46.06 -32.22 -0.96
CA TYR A 379 46.37 -33.64 -0.91
C TYR A 379 45.29 -34.53 -1.57
N GLY A 380 44.04 -34.08 -1.60
CA GLY A 380 42.97 -34.74 -2.34
C GLY A 380 43.14 -34.59 -3.86
N ILE A 381 43.41 -33.37 -4.32
CA ILE A 381 43.52 -33.03 -5.75
C ILE A 381 44.71 -33.76 -6.40
N ALA A 382 45.89 -33.73 -5.75
CA ALA A 382 47.09 -34.42 -6.23
C ALA A 382 46.91 -35.94 -6.38
N ARG A 383 46.03 -36.55 -5.58
CA ARG A 383 45.74 -38.00 -5.64
C ARG A 383 44.81 -38.37 -6.80
N ILE A 384 43.94 -37.46 -7.22
CA ILE A 384 43.01 -37.65 -8.34
C ILE A 384 43.71 -37.47 -9.69
N THR A 385 44.51 -36.41 -9.84
CA THR A 385 45.27 -36.14 -11.08
C THR A 385 46.25 -37.27 -11.41
N LYS A 386 46.97 -37.80 -10.42
CA LYS A 386 47.86 -38.96 -10.59
C LYS A 386 47.09 -40.21 -11.06
N LYS A 387 45.90 -40.46 -10.51
CA LYS A 387 45.04 -41.60 -10.88
C LYS A 387 44.50 -41.51 -12.31
N LEU A 388 44.26 -40.30 -12.82
CA LEU A 388 43.91 -40.04 -14.22
C LEU A 388 45.11 -40.22 -15.17
N SER A 389 46.31 -39.77 -14.78
CA SER A 389 47.55 -39.99 -15.56
C SER A 389 47.88 -41.48 -15.72
N ASP A 390 47.72 -42.27 -14.65
CA ASP A 390 47.95 -43.72 -14.69
C ASP A 390 46.80 -44.49 -15.39
N LEU A 391 45.70 -43.83 -15.75
CA LEU A 391 44.65 -44.38 -16.60
C LEU A 391 44.96 -44.13 -18.08
N SER A 392 45.37 -42.92 -18.47
CA SER A 392 45.73 -42.62 -19.87
C SER A 392 46.95 -43.41 -20.35
N LYS A 393 47.98 -43.58 -19.51
CA LYS A 393 49.15 -44.43 -19.81
C LYS A 393 48.77 -45.89 -20.09
N ARG A 394 47.84 -46.46 -19.32
CA ARG A 394 47.35 -47.84 -19.51
C ARG A 394 46.40 -48.00 -20.70
N TYR A 395 45.82 -46.91 -21.22
CA TYR A 395 45.08 -46.90 -22.47
C TYR A 395 46.02 -46.99 -23.68
N TYR A 396 47.04 -46.12 -23.73
CA TYR A 396 48.01 -46.07 -24.84
C TYR A 396 48.90 -47.33 -24.95
N GLN A 397 49.14 -48.06 -23.86
CA GLN A 397 49.90 -49.32 -23.90
C GLN A 397 49.12 -50.51 -24.52
N ARG A 398 47.83 -50.38 -24.84
CA ARG A 398 46.99 -51.51 -25.31
C ARG A 398 46.64 -51.53 -26.81
N HIS A 399 46.97 -50.48 -27.56
CA HIS A 399 46.65 -50.37 -28.99
C HIS A 399 47.84 -49.83 -29.82
N PRO A 400 48.80 -50.68 -30.23
CA PRO A 400 50.10 -50.25 -30.76
C PRO A 400 50.17 -50.08 -32.30
N ARG A 401 49.05 -49.94 -33.04
CA ARG A 401 49.04 -49.86 -34.52
C ARG A 401 47.93 -48.98 -35.14
N ILE A 402 47.96 -47.67 -34.93
CA ILE A 402 47.33 -46.66 -35.82
C ILE A 402 48.27 -45.45 -35.97
N SER A 403 48.40 -44.90 -37.17
CA SER A 403 49.18 -43.67 -37.45
C SER A 403 48.36 -42.41 -37.15
N LYS A 404 49.01 -41.36 -36.62
CA LYS A 404 48.39 -40.05 -36.35
C LYS A 404 47.95 -39.26 -37.60
N SER A 405 48.35 -39.67 -38.79
CA SER A 405 48.06 -38.95 -40.05
C SER A 405 46.61 -39.08 -40.50
N ASP A 406 46.01 -40.27 -40.36
CA ASP A 406 44.87 -40.64 -41.21
C ASP A 406 43.50 -40.39 -40.56
N GLU A 407 43.42 -40.39 -39.22
CA GLU A 407 42.20 -40.01 -38.49
C GLU A 407 41.74 -38.58 -38.81
N LEU A 408 42.68 -37.65 -39.03
CA LEU A 408 42.37 -36.24 -39.29
C LEU A 408 41.59 -36.05 -40.61
N ALA A 409 41.82 -36.92 -41.61
CA ALA A 409 41.07 -36.93 -42.86
C ALA A 409 39.65 -37.50 -42.67
N MET A 410 39.49 -38.49 -41.78
CA MET A 410 38.19 -39.13 -41.53
C MET A 410 37.27 -38.27 -40.66
N LEU A 411 37.79 -37.62 -39.60
CA LEU A 411 37.02 -36.67 -38.79
C LEU A 411 36.52 -35.47 -39.62
N LYS A 412 37.37 -34.90 -40.49
CA LYS A 412 37.00 -33.77 -41.36
C LYS A 412 35.85 -34.08 -42.34
N ARG A 413 35.56 -35.35 -42.63
CA ARG A 413 34.40 -35.75 -43.45
C ARG A 413 33.12 -36.00 -42.64
N ARG A 414 33.20 -36.29 -41.33
CA ARG A 414 32.02 -36.52 -40.46
C ARG A 414 31.48 -35.27 -39.76
N LEU A 415 32.26 -34.19 -39.66
CA LEU A 415 31.86 -32.94 -38.99
C LEU A 415 31.21 -31.90 -39.92
N LYS A 416 30.92 -32.23 -41.19
CA LYS A 416 30.44 -31.27 -42.20
C LYS A 416 28.93 -30.95 -42.12
N GLY A 417 28.37 -30.94 -40.91
CA GLY A 417 26.93 -30.77 -40.63
C GLY A 417 26.60 -30.34 -39.20
N SER A 418 27.52 -29.67 -38.50
CA SER A 418 27.27 -29.16 -37.15
C SER A 418 28.04 -27.86 -36.91
N SER A 419 27.33 -26.79 -36.54
CA SER A 419 27.88 -25.46 -36.26
C SER A 419 28.52 -25.40 -34.88
N VAL A 420 29.79 -25.80 -34.79
CA VAL A 420 30.65 -25.51 -33.63
C VAL A 420 31.68 -24.47 -34.04
N PHE A 421 31.79 -23.40 -33.25
CA PHE A 421 32.67 -22.27 -33.54
C PHE A 421 34.15 -22.68 -33.60
N TRP A 422 34.87 -22.09 -34.55
CA TRP A 422 36.33 -22.06 -34.50
C TRP A 422 36.78 -21.12 -33.38
N THR A 423 37.50 -21.65 -32.39
CA THR A 423 38.49 -20.84 -31.67
C THR A 423 39.62 -20.55 -32.65
N VAL A 424 39.64 -19.34 -33.21
CA VAL A 424 40.75 -18.87 -34.05
C VAL A 424 42.01 -18.79 -33.18
N SER A 425 43.06 -19.48 -33.60
CA SER A 425 44.38 -19.33 -32.98
C SER A 425 44.93 -17.95 -33.37
N PHE A 426 45.14 -17.08 -32.40
CA PHE A 426 45.72 -15.75 -32.60
C PHE A 426 47.24 -15.77 -32.32
N ASP A 427 47.93 -16.68 -33.01
CA ASP A 427 49.31 -16.47 -33.41
C ASP A 427 49.28 -15.98 -34.87
N ASP A 428 50.35 -15.32 -35.33
CA ASP A 428 50.46 -14.67 -36.65
C ASP A 428 49.45 -13.53 -36.94
N TYR A 429 49.66 -12.36 -36.31
CA TYR A 429 49.81 -11.10 -37.06
C TYR A 429 50.46 -9.98 -36.20
N TYR A 430 51.77 -10.05 -36.00
CA TYR A 430 52.56 -8.89 -35.57
C TYR A 430 52.68 -7.93 -36.77
N GLY A 431 51.86 -6.88 -36.80
CA GLY A 431 51.71 -6.09 -38.03
C GLY A 431 50.98 -4.75 -37.91
N ASN A 432 51.22 -3.98 -36.83
CA ASN A 432 51.35 -2.51 -36.80
C ASN A 432 51.32 -1.99 -35.34
N GLU A 433 51.95 -0.83 -35.12
CA GLU A 433 51.95 -0.13 -33.83
C GLU A 433 50.72 0.79 -33.67
N CYS A 434 50.54 1.33 -32.45
CA CYS A 434 49.37 2.12 -31.97
C CYS A 434 48.10 1.29 -31.66
N ASP A 435 47.36 1.51 -30.55
CA ASP A 435 47.58 2.42 -29.42
C ASP A 435 47.12 1.81 -28.07
N MET A 436 47.99 0.99 -27.48
CA MET A 436 47.69 0.16 -26.29
C MET A 436 47.67 0.94 -24.95
N LYS A 437 47.61 2.29 -24.97
CA LYS A 437 47.72 3.14 -23.78
C LYS A 437 46.38 3.48 -23.11
N TYR A 438 45.29 3.49 -23.86
CA TYR A 438 43.99 3.97 -23.35
C TYR A 438 43.08 2.88 -22.79
N LEU A 439 43.27 1.61 -23.19
CA LEU A 439 42.40 0.50 -22.76
C LEU A 439 42.39 0.27 -21.23
N ALA A 440 43.51 0.58 -20.55
CA ALA A 440 43.66 0.40 -19.11
C ALA A 440 42.84 1.39 -18.25
N LEU A 441 42.34 2.49 -18.82
CA LEU A 441 41.57 3.51 -18.09
C LEU A 441 40.07 3.19 -18.00
N LEU A 442 39.53 2.43 -18.96
CA LEU A 442 38.12 2.01 -19.01
C LEU A 442 37.61 1.32 -17.73
N PRO A 443 38.27 0.26 -17.18
CA PRO A 443 37.77 -0.41 -15.97
C PRO A 443 37.79 0.49 -14.73
N ILE A 444 38.72 1.46 -14.66
CA ILE A 444 38.80 2.41 -13.55
C ILE A 444 37.64 3.42 -13.61
N LEU A 445 37.29 3.89 -14.82
CA LEU A 445 36.11 4.75 -15.03
C LEU A 445 34.80 4.02 -14.68
N VAL A 446 34.65 2.74 -15.04
CA VAL A 446 33.48 1.93 -14.68
C VAL A 446 33.37 1.72 -13.16
N LEU A 447 34.49 1.54 -12.46
CA LEU A 447 34.52 1.49 -11.00
C LEU A 447 34.18 2.84 -10.35
N ALA A 448 34.65 3.96 -10.90
CA ALA A 448 34.31 5.29 -10.41
C ALA A 448 32.81 5.60 -10.57
N ALA A 449 32.21 5.23 -11.71
CA ALA A 449 30.77 5.39 -11.96
C ALA A 449 29.89 4.67 -10.93
N ARG A 450 30.33 3.51 -10.42
CA ARG A 450 29.63 2.75 -9.37
C ARG A 450 29.60 3.43 -7.99
N VAL A 451 30.40 4.49 -7.76
CA VAL A 451 30.47 5.22 -6.47
C VAL A 451 29.52 6.43 -6.43
N VAL A 452 28.97 6.85 -7.58
CA VAL A 452 28.08 8.03 -7.70
C VAL A 452 26.61 7.67 -7.44
N ALA A 453 26.25 6.38 -7.39
CA ALA A 453 24.90 5.93 -7.08
C ALA A 453 24.45 6.40 -5.68
N PHE A 454 23.50 7.33 -5.65
CA PHE A 454 22.75 7.68 -4.45
C PHE A 454 21.80 6.52 -4.08
N PRO A 455 21.47 6.32 -2.78
CA PRO A 455 20.24 5.63 -2.43
C PRO A 455 19.06 6.52 -2.89
N SER A 456 18.34 6.11 -3.92
CA SER A 456 17.25 6.85 -4.58
C SER A 456 15.95 6.97 -3.76
N TYR A 457 16.00 6.59 -2.48
CA TYR A 457 14.83 6.44 -1.60
C TYR A 457 15.11 7.08 -0.24
N ALA A 458 14.99 8.41 -0.19
CA ALA A 458 14.73 9.15 1.04
C ALA A 458 13.25 9.57 1.00
N SER A 459 12.55 9.52 2.14
CA SER A 459 11.21 10.10 2.23
C SER A 459 11.32 11.63 2.18
N LEU A 460 10.35 12.27 1.52
CA LEU A 460 10.27 13.74 1.39
C LEU A 460 9.54 14.39 2.58
N ALA A 461 9.04 13.59 3.53
CA ALA A 461 8.38 14.07 4.73
C ALA A 461 9.30 14.97 5.58
N GLY A 462 8.83 16.19 5.88
CA GLY A 462 9.54 17.17 6.70
C GLY A 462 10.41 18.18 5.93
N LEU A 463 10.41 18.13 4.58
CA LEU A 463 11.00 19.18 3.75
C LEU A 463 10.06 20.38 3.61
N SER A 464 10.62 21.58 3.36
CA SER A 464 9.81 22.75 3.04
C SER A 464 9.26 22.70 1.61
N GLU A 465 8.14 23.37 1.37
CA GLU A 465 7.46 23.48 0.07
C GLU A 465 8.44 23.80 -1.09
N ARG A 466 9.37 24.74 -0.87
CA ARG A 466 10.39 25.15 -1.86
C ARG A 466 11.47 24.10 -2.12
N GLU A 467 11.77 23.23 -1.15
CA GLU A 467 12.67 22.10 -1.35
C GLU A 467 11.94 20.96 -2.08
N LEU A 468 10.65 20.81 -1.84
CA LEU A 468 9.79 19.84 -2.50
C LEU A 468 9.59 20.21 -3.98
N ASP A 469 9.31 21.48 -4.28
CA ASP A 469 9.34 22.08 -5.63
C ASP A 469 10.69 21.92 -6.33
N ALA A 470 11.80 21.84 -5.59
CA ALA A 470 13.12 21.61 -6.16
C ALA A 470 13.42 20.13 -6.43
N ILE A 471 12.76 19.19 -5.74
CA ILE A 471 13.02 17.75 -5.82
C ILE A 471 12.01 17.03 -6.72
N LEU A 472 10.71 17.37 -6.68
CA LEU A 472 9.69 16.78 -7.55
C LEU A 472 10.03 16.85 -9.05
N PRO A 473 10.65 17.94 -9.58
CA PRO A 473 11.13 17.96 -10.97
C PRO A 473 12.30 17.00 -11.24
N THR A 474 13.09 16.63 -10.23
CA THR A 474 14.26 15.73 -10.37
C THR A 474 13.90 14.25 -10.31
N LEU A 475 12.72 13.88 -9.80
CA LEU A 475 12.20 12.52 -9.90
C LEU A 475 11.83 12.22 -11.37
N GLU A 476 12.29 11.09 -11.90
CA GLU A 476 11.80 10.61 -13.19
C GLU A 476 10.35 10.17 -13.03
N LEU A 477 9.42 10.90 -13.67
CA LEU A 477 8.03 10.49 -13.77
C LEU A 477 7.99 9.25 -14.66
N ARG A 478 7.55 8.13 -14.11
CA ARG A 478 7.20 6.97 -14.90
C ARG A 478 5.79 7.18 -15.43
N GLU A 479 5.67 7.47 -16.72
CA GLU A 479 4.35 7.65 -17.33
C GLU A 479 3.54 6.33 -17.18
N PRO A 480 2.33 6.38 -16.58
CA PRO A 480 1.52 5.18 -16.39
C PRO A 480 1.24 4.48 -17.72
N ALA A 481 1.38 3.16 -17.72
CA ALA A 481 0.98 2.35 -18.87
C ALA A 481 -0.53 2.47 -19.11
N LEU A 482 -0.96 2.37 -20.38
CA LEU A 482 -2.39 2.23 -20.69
C LEU A 482 -2.96 1.02 -19.93
N PRO A 483 -4.22 1.08 -19.46
CA PRO A 483 -4.91 -0.08 -18.93
C PRO A 483 -4.89 -1.23 -19.94
N PRO A 484 -4.53 -2.46 -19.53
CA PRO A 484 -4.70 -3.64 -20.37
C PRO A 484 -6.18 -3.83 -20.70
N GLY A 485 -6.49 -4.10 -21.97
CA GLY A 485 -7.84 -4.40 -22.42
C GLY A 485 -8.36 -5.77 -21.97
N PRO A 486 -9.60 -6.13 -22.37
CA PRO A 486 -10.20 -7.44 -22.06
C PRO A 486 -9.44 -8.59 -22.72
N LEU A 487 -9.51 -9.78 -22.12
CA LEU A 487 -8.90 -10.98 -22.66
C LEU A 487 -9.57 -11.46 -23.96
N GLU A 488 -8.76 -11.82 -24.96
CA GLU A 488 -9.23 -12.47 -26.19
C GLU A 488 -9.86 -13.86 -25.92
N ASP A 489 -9.30 -14.60 -24.97
CA ASP A 489 -9.81 -15.89 -24.51
C ASP A 489 -10.23 -15.80 -23.03
N THR A 490 -11.54 -15.84 -22.80
CA THR A 490 -12.18 -15.85 -21.47
C THR A 490 -12.60 -17.26 -21.04
N SER A 491 -12.10 -18.33 -21.68
CA SER A 491 -12.42 -19.70 -21.27
C SER A 491 -11.78 -20.09 -19.93
N ALA A 492 -12.39 -21.08 -19.26
CA ALA A 492 -11.84 -21.70 -18.06
C ALA A 492 -10.56 -22.51 -18.39
N LYS A 493 -9.40 -21.95 -18.04
CA LYS A 493 -8.09 -22.60 -18.17
C LYS A 493 -7.46 -22.89 -16.81
N LEU A 494 -6.54 -23.87 -16.78
CA LEU A 494 -5.72 -24.19 -15.61
C LEU A 494 -4.81 -23.00 -15.29
N VAL A 495 -4.95 -22.42 -14.09
CA VAL A 495 -4.16 -21.26 -13.62
C VAL A 495 -3.19 -21.61 -12.50
N ASN A 496 -3.46 -22.66 -11.71
CA ASN A 496 -2.44 -23.27 -10.85
C ASN A 496 -1.56 -24.23 -11.68
N ASP A 497 -0.74 -23.65 -12.56
CA ASP A 497 0.05 -24.34 -13.57
C ASP A 497 1.57 -24.45 -13.22
N LYS A 498 2.41 -24.78 -14.21
CA LYS A 498 3.88 -24.93 -14.04
C LYS A 498 4.67 -23.62 -14.07
N ALA A 499 4.14 -22.56 -14.69
CA ALA A 499 4.71 -21.21 -14.72
C ALA A 499 4.28 -20.40 -13.48
N HIS A 500 3.08 -20.64 -12.97
CA HIS A 500 2.45 -19.95 -11.84
C HIS A 500 2.34 -20.79 -10.55
N PRO A 501 3.37 -21.54 -10.11
CA PRO A 501 3.25 -22.35 -8.90
C PRO A 501 3.29 -21.48 -7.64
N TRP A 502 2.49 -21.87 -6.65
CA TRP A 502 2.55 -21.31 -5.29
C TRP A 502 3.96 -21.40 -4.70
N LYS A 503 4.39 -20.36 -3.99
CA LYS A 503 5.64 -20.36 -3.20
C LYS A 503 5.40 -19.66 -1.86
N PRO A 504 6.03 -20.13 -0.77
CA PRO A 504 5.95 -19.45 0.52
C PRO A 504 6.60 -18.06 0.46
N LEU A 505 6.13 -17.16 1.33
CA LEU A 505 6.66 -15.80 1.45
C LEU A 505 8.15 -15.81 1.83
N ARG A 506 8.91 -14.91 1.19
CA ARG A 506 10.28 -14.57 1.56
C ARG A 506 10.28 -13.39 2.53
N ARG A 507 11.41 -13.19 3.21
CA ARG A 507 11.62 -11.98 4.02
C ARG A 507 11.55 -10.75 3.10
N GLY A 508 10.55 -9.90 3.31
CA GLY A 508 10.30 -8.70 2.50
C GLY A 508 9.23 -8.86 1.43
N ASP A 509 8.60 -10.04 1.29
CA ASP A 509 7.38 -10.17 0.47
C ASP A 509 6.17 -9.64 1.26
N ILE A 510 5.46 -8.66 0.69
CA ILE A 510 4.32 -7.96 1.31
C ILE A 510 3.00 -8.62 0.91
N ARG A 511 2.05 -8.69 1.85
CA ARG A 511 0.65 -9.10 1.67
C ARG A 511 -0.25 -8.17 2.50
N GLY A 512 -1.54 -8.10 2.16
CA GLY A 512 -2.51 -7.21 2.80
C GLY A 512 -3.90 -7.83 2.94
N PRO A 513 -4.99 -7.05 2.98
CA PRO A 513 -6.34 -7.58 3.23
C PRO A 513 -6.89 -8.43 2.07
N CYS A 514 -6.56 -8.10 0.81
CA CYS A 514 -7.16 -8.74 -0.36
C CYS A 514 -6.63 -10.17 -0.63
N PRO A 515 -7.42 -11.25 -0.45
CA PRO A 515 -6.97 -12.62 -0.66
C PRO A 515 -6.68 -12.93 -2.14
N GLY A 516 -7.35 -12.26 -3.07
CA GLY A 516 -7.15 -12.41 -4.51
C GLY A 516 -5.75 -11.95 -4.93
N LEU A 517 -5.43 -10.68 -4.70
CA LEU A 517 -4.12 -10.09 -5.01
C LEU A 517 -2.98 -10.79 -4.26
N ASN A 518 -3.21 -11.14 -2.99
CA ASN A 518 -2.27 -11.95 -2.21
C ASN A 518 -1.98 -13.32 -2.87
N THR A 519 -3.00 -13.97 -3.40
CA THR A 519 -2.86 -15.27 -4.10
C THR A 519 -2.13 -15.11 -5.42
N LEU A 520 -2.47 -14.10 -6.22
CA LEU A 520 -1.80 -13.79 -7.48
C LEU A 520 -0.30 -13.50 -7.29
N ALA A 521 0.08 -12.76 -6.24
CA ALA A 521 1.49 -12.56 -5.88
C ALA A 521 2.16 -13.84 -5.35
N SER A 522 1.42 -14.74 -4.71
CA SER A 522 1.96 -16.01 -4.18
C SER A 522 2.08 -17.09 -5.24
N HIS A 523 1.29 -17.02 -6.32
CA HIS A 523 1.42 -17.81 -7.54
C HIS A 523 2.35 -17.17 -8.59
N GLY A 524 2.62 -15.88 -8.51
CA GLY A 524 3.55 -15.16 -9.38
C GLY A 524 2.94 -14.61 -10.66
N TYR A 525 1.63 -14.48 -10.74
CA TYR A 525 0.95 -13.59 -11.70
C TYR A 525 1.32 -12.13 -11.41
N LEU A 526 1.40 -11.76 -10.12
CA LEU A 526 1.97 -10.50 -9.66
C LEU A 526 3.43 -10.67 -9.19
N PRO A 527 4.22 -9.57 -9.18
CA PRO A 527 5.52 -9.55 -8.52
C PRO A 527 5.43 -10.09 -7.09
N ARG A 528 6.19 -11.15 -6.81
CA ARG A 528 5.99 -11.98 -5.61
C ARG A 528 6.24 -11.26 -4.29
N ASN A 529 6.99 -10.16 -4.34
CA ASN A 529 7.22 -9.22 -3.26
C ASN A 529 6.00 -8.36 -2.89
N GLY A 530 4.90 -8.42 -3.64
CA GLY A 530 3.66 -7.72 -3.32
C GLY A 530 3.69 -6.22 -3.62
N ILE A 531 4.42 -5.82 -4.66
CA ILE A 531 4.46 -4.43 -5.16
C ILE A 531 4.37 -4.47 -6.67
N ALA A 532 3.37 -3.81 -7.25
CA ALA A 532 2.99 -3.95 -8.65
C ALA A 532 2.55 -2.60 -9.25
N THR A 533 2.52 -2.54 -10.58
CA THR A 533 1.88 -1.43 -11.32
C THR A 533 0.37 -1.68 -11.45
N PRO A 534 -0.45 -0.65 -11.72
CA PRO A 534 -1.86 -0.82 -12.07
C PRO A 534 -2.07 -1.80 -13.22
N ALA A 535 -1.33 -1.66 -14.33
CA ALA A 535 -1.41 -2.58 -15.46
C ALA A 535 -1.11 -4.04 -15.06
N GLN A 536 -0.08 -4.29 -14.24
CA GLN A 536 0.21 -5.64 -13.74
C GLN A 536 -0.92 -6.22 -12.88
N ILE A 537 -1.63 -5.38 -12.12
CA ILE A 537 -2.78 -5.81 -11.31
C ILE A 537 -3.95 -6.20 -12.21
N ILE A 538 -4.28 -5.36 -13.20
CA ILE A 538 -5.34 -5.62 -14.19
C ILE A 538 -5.04 -6.91 -14.97
N ASP A 539 -3.83 -7.04 -15.53
CA ASP A 539 -3.38 -8.28 -16.19
C ASP A 539 -3.55 -9.50 -15.29
N ALA A 540 -3.12 -9.42 -14.03
CA ALA A 540 -3.13 -10.56 -13.11
C ALA A 540 -4.54 -10.99 -12.68
N VAL A 541 -5.47 -10.07 -12.42
CA VAL A 541 -6.85 -10.42 -12.04
C VAL A 541 -7.64 -10.97 -13.24
N GLN A 542 -7.38 -10.46 -14.44
CA GLN A 542 -7.94 -11.01 -15.68
C GLN A 542 -7.36 -12.41 -15.95
N GLU A 543 -6.05 -12.57 -16.04
CA GLU A 543 -5.44 -13.86 -16.38
C GLU A 543 -5.70 -14.95 -15.33
N GLY A 544 -5.48 -14.65 -14.05
CA GLY A 544 -5.54 -15.63 -12.96
C GLY A 544 -6.94 -15.92 -12.43
N PHE A 545 -7.90 -14.98 -12.55
CA PHE A 545 -9.26 -15.13 -12.01
C PHE A 545 -10.38 -14.82 -13.01
N ASN A 546 -10.09 -14.40 -14.24
CA ASN A 546 -11.09 -14.05 -15.24
C ASN A 546 -12.00 -12.87 -14.79
N MET A 547 -11.41 -11.92 -14.06
CA MET A 547 -12.09 -10.67 -13.71
C MET A 547 -12.44 -9.87 -14.97
N GLU A 548 -13.61 -9.26 -14.94
CA GLU A 548 -14.13 -8.32 -15.94
C GLU A 548 -13.24 -7.07 -16.05
N ASN A 549 -13.03 -6.56 -17.27
CA ASN A 549 -12.00 -5.55 -17.54
C ASN A 549 -12.31 -4.22 -16.84
N ASP A 550 -13.53 -3.73 -16.97
CA ASP A 550 -13.97 -2.43 -16.44
C ASP A 550 -13.94 -2.43 -14.89
N LEU A 551 -14.37 -3.53 -14.27
CA LEU A 551 -14.23 -3.75 -12.82
C LEU A 551 -12.76 -3.80 -12.39
N ALA A 552 -11.90 -4.50 -13.14
CA ALA A 552 -10.47 -4.56 -12.85
C ALA A 552 -9.81 -3.17 -12.94
N ILE A 553 -10.18 -2.37 -13.93
CA ILE A 553 -9.74 -0.98 -14.12
C ILE A 553 -10.22 -0.10 -12.96
N PHE A 554 -11.53 -0.05 -12.72
CA PHE A 554 -12.17 0.73 -11.65
C PHE A 554 -11.53 0.44 -10.28
N VAL A 555 -11.48 -0.83 -9.87
CA VAL A 555 -10.92 -1.26 -8.57
C VAL A 555 -9.44 -0.93 -8.46
N THR A 556 -8.65 -1.15 -9.52
CA THR A 556 -7.21 -0.94 -9.48
C THR A 556 -6.83 0.54 -9.41
N TYR A 557 -7.48 1.41 -10.21
CA TYR A 557 -7.18 2.83 -10.20
C TYR A 557 -7.78 3.56 -8.99
N ALA A 558 -8.92 3.11 -8.45
CA ALA A 558 -9.39 3.55 -7.13
C ALA A 558 -8.30 3.35 -6.07
N ALA A 559 -7.79 2.13 -5.93
CA ALA A 559 -6.71 1.81 -5.00
C ALA A 559 -5.41 2.58 -5.30
N HIS A 560 -5.02 2.69 -6.58
CA HIS A 560 -3.77 3.38 -6.94
C HIS A 560 -3.83 4.88 -6.66
N LEU A 561 -4.98 5.54 -6.84
CA LEU A 561 -5.17 6.97 -6.57
C LEU A 561 -4.99 7.33 -5.08
N VAL A 562 -5.40 6.46 -4.15
CA VAL A 562 -5.32 6.74 -2.70
C VAL A 562 -4.09 6.13 -2.01
N ASP A 563 -3.68 4.92 -2.41
CA ASP A 563 -2.63 4.13 -1.76
C ASP A 563 -1.35 3.97 -2.58
N GLY A 564 -1.39 4.30 -3.87
CA GLY A 564 -0.28 4.16 -4.79
C GLY A 564 0.62 5.39 -4.88
N ASN A 565 1.86 5.17 -5.34
CA ASN A 565 2.76 6.26 -5.69
C ASN A 565 2.59 6.61 -7.17
N LEU A 566 1.87 7.69 -7.44
CA LEU A 566 1.51 8.14 -8.79
C LEU A 566 2.71 8.61 -9.63
N ILE A 567 3.87 8.92 -9.02
CA ILE A 567 5.09 9.33 -9.73
C ILE A 567 5.88 8.13 -10.24
N THR A 568 5.82 6.99 -9.53
CA THR A 568 6.59 5.78 -9.86
C THR A 568 5.78 4.68 -10.52
N ASP A 569 4.44 4.83 -10.61
CA ASP A 569 3.51 3.83 -11.14
C ASP A 569 3.60 2.50 -10.34
N LEU A 570 3.58 2.60 -9.00
CA LEU A 570 3.68 1.46 -8.06
C LEU A 570 2.68 1.54 -6.90
N LEU A 571 2.02 0.41 -6.61
CA LEU A 571 1.15 0.16 -5.46
C LEU A 571 1.70 -0.99 -4.61
N SER A 572 1.66 -0.86 -3.28
CA SER A 572 1.92 -1.95 -2.34
C SER A 572 0.63 -2.71 -2.06
N LEU A 573 0.67 -4.04 -2.17
CA LEU A 573 -0.47 -4.93 -1.90
C LEU A 573 -0.77 -5.09 -0.39
N GLY A 574 -0.13 -4.30 0.47
CA GLY A 574 -0.30 -4.31 1.92
C GLY A 574 0.30 -3.06 2.55
N HIS A 575 1.17 -3.22 3.56
CA HIS A 575 1.72 -2.09 4.31
C HIS A 575 2.62 -1.12 3.51
N LYS A 576 2.75 0.10 4.05
CA LYS A 576 3.58 1.18 3.49
C LYS A 576 5.04 0.77 3.41
N THR A 577 5.67 1.01 2.26
CA THR A 577 7.02 0.53 1.97
C THR A 577 7.81 1.55 1.14
N PRO A 578 9.09 1.82 1.44
CA PRO A 578 9.92 2.73 0.63
C PRO A 578 10.19 2.21 -0.79
N LEU A 579 9.78 0.96 -1.08
CA LEU A 579 9.91 0.33 -2.39
C LEU A 579 8.86 0.84 -3.41
N THR A 580 7.83 1.58 -2.99
CA THR A 580 6.98 2.37 -3.91
C THR A 580 7.59 3.74 -4.26
N GLY A 581 8.80 4.05 -3.76
CA GLY A 581 9.53 5.28 -4.07
C GLY A 581 9.34 6.42 -3.05
N PRO A 582 9.89 7.61 -3.33
CA PRO A 582 9.75 8.79 -2.46
C PRO A 582 8.30 9.26 -2.36
N ASP A 583 7.83 9.53 -1.15
CA ASP A 583 6.45 9.95 -0.88
C ASP A 583 6.13 11.33 -1.49
N PRO A 584 4.91 11.54 -2.05
CA PRO A 584 4.41 12.86 -2.43
C PRO A 584 4.20 13.79 -1.22
N PRO A 585 3.88 15.09 -1.43
CA PRO A 585 3.55 16.01 -0.34
C PRO A 585 2.38 15.49 0.52
N PRO A 586 2.43 15.67 1.86
CA PRO A 586 1.24 15.54 2.69
C PRO A 586 0.10 16.47 2.20
N PRO A 587 -1.18 16.08 2.32
CA PRO A 587 -1.69 14.97 3.12
C PRO A 587 -1.70 13.58 2.44
N ALA A 588 -1.19 13.43 1.22
CA ALA A 588 -1.17 12.15 0.51
C ALA A 588 -0.44 11.04 1.29
N ILE A 589 -1.09 9.87 1.45
CA ILE A 589 -0.67 8.83 2.39
C ILE A 589 0.32 7.84 1.73
N VAL A 590 0.00 7.34 0.53
CA VAL A 590 0.75 6.29 -0.18
C VAL A 590 1.05 5.10 0.76
N GLY A 591 0.02 4.59 1.42
CA GLY A 591 0.15 3.60 2.48
C GLY A 591 0.11 2.15 2.00
N GLY A 592 -0.26 1.91 0.74
CA GLY A 592 -0.61 0.57 0.24
C GLY A 592 -1.93 0.06 0.83
N LEU A 593 -2.41 -1.08 0.33
CA LEU A 593 -3.76 -1.62 0.65
C LEU A 593 -4.04 -1.91 2.14
N ASN A 594 -3.11 -1.65 3.07
CA ASN A 594 -3.39 -1.66 4.51
C ASN A 594 -3.91 -0.31 5.05
N THR A 595 -3.99 0.76 4.24
CA THR A 595 -4.51 2.06 4.69
C THR A 595 -6.02 1.96 4.93
N HIS A 596 -6.40 2.17 6.18
CA HIS A 596 -7.79 2.17 6.60
C HIS A 596 -8.56 3.41 6.08
N ALA A 597 -9.85 3.22 5.82
CA ALA A 597 -10.83 4.25 5.42
C ALA A 597 -10.54 5.00 4.09
N VAL A 598 -9.68 4.45 3.22
CA VAL A 598 -9.51 4.92 1.83
C VAL A 598 -9.85 3.86 0.78
N PHE A 599 -9.62 2.58 1.11
CA PHE A 599 -10.05 1.42 0.32
C PHE A 599 -10.35 0.23 1.24
N GLU A 600 -9.41 -0.09 2.15
CA GLU A 600 -9.66 -0.98 3.27
C GLU A 600 -10.68 -0.34 4.24
N GLY A 601 -11.53 -1.15 4.86
CA GLY A 601 -12.44 -0.69 5.90
C GLY A 601 -13.16 -1.82 6.64
N ASP A 602 -13.97 -1.43 7.60
CA ASP A 602 -14.52 -2.31 8.63
C ASP A 602 -15.54 -3.34 8.10
N ALA A 603 -16.05 -4.18 9.01
CA ALA A 603 -16.92 -5.33 8.72
C ALA A 603 -16.30 -6.33 7.71
N SER A 604 -14.96 -6.40 7.62
CA SER A 604 -14.25 -7.35 6.76
C SER A 604 -14.52 -8.81 7.17
N MET A 605 -14.71 -9.70 6.18
CA MET A 605 -15.17 -11.09 6.43
C MET A 605 -14.16 -11.98 7.16
N THR A 606 -12.85 -11.78 6.94
CA THR A 606 -11.78 -12.63 7.52
C THR A 606 -10.63 -11.81 8.13
N ARG A 607 -10.78 -10.48 8.18
CA ARG A 607 -9.85 -9.50 8.74
C ARG A 607 -10.59 -8.73 9.83
N GLY A 608 -9.88 -8.31 10.87
CA GLY A 608 -10.45 -7.46 11.91
C GLY A 608 -10.73 -6.05 11.40
N ASP A 609 -11.59 -5.32 12.10
CA ASP A 609 -11.75 -3.88 11.92
C ASP A 609 -10.47 -3.16 12.41
N ALA A 610 -10.10 -2.04 11.80
CA ALA A 610 -8.82 -1.38 12.07
C ALA A 610 -8.70 -0.85 13.51
N PHE A 611 -9.84 -0.51 14.13
CA PHE A 611 -9.94 -0.14 15.55
C PHE A 611 -9.32 -1.19 16.50
N PHE A 612 -9.36 -2.48 16.13
CA PHE A 612 -8.75 -3.56 16.93
C PHE A 612 -7.26 -3.79 16.63
N GLY A 613 -6.64 -2.95 15.80
CA GLY A 613 -5.19 -2.87 15.59
C GLY A 613 -4.59 -3.73 14.48
N ASN A 614 -5.38 -4.60 13.81
CA ASN A 614 -4.93 -5.31 12.61
C ASN A 614 -6.09 -5.58 11.63
N ASN A 615 -6.02 -4.89 10.50
CA ASN A 615 -7.01 -4.88 9.42
C ASN A 615 -6.65 -5.76 8.20
N HIS A 616 -5.50 -6.44 8.21
CA HIS A 616 -4.92 -7.04 7.00
C HIS A 616 -4.57 -8.53 7.13
N ASP A 617 -4.15 -8.98 8.31
CA ASP A 617 -3.84 -10.39 8.54
C ASP A 617 -5.10 -11.26 8.62
N PHE A 618 -4.94 -12.53 8.28
CA PHE A 618 -5.99 -13.54 8.40
C PHE A 618 -6.35 -13.78 9.88
N ASN A 619 -7.60 -13.48 10.24
CA ASN A 619 -8.15 -13.75 11.57
C ASN A 619 -8.86 -15.12 11.57
N ALA A 620 -8.30 -16.07 12.32
CA ALA A 620 -8.84 -17.43 12.40
C ALA A 620 -10.27 -17.47 12.97
N THR A 621 -10.56 -16.67 14.01
CA THR A 621 -11.89 -16.62 14.65
C THR A 621 -12.98 -16.14 13.69
N LEU A 622 -12.67 -15.15 12.84
CA LEU A 622 -13.59 -14.68 11.81
C LEU A 622 -13.76 -15.70 10.67
N PHE A 623 -12.70 -16.44 10.32
CA PHE A 623 -12.82 -17.52 9.36
C PHE A 623 -13.57 -18.75 9.91
N ASP A 624 -13.53 -19.00 11.21
CA ASP A 624 -14.32 -20.05 11.85
C ASP A 624 -15.81 -19.59 11.97
N GLN A 625 -16.10 -18.28 12.09
CA GLN A 625 -17.44 -17.70 11.87
C GLN A 625 -17.91 -17.89 10.40
N PHE A 626 -17.04 -17.66 9.42
CA PHE A 626 -17.30 -17.93 7.99
C PHE A 626 -17.65 -19.42 7.75
N ILE A 627 -16.98 -20.35 8.44
CA ILE A 627 -17.29 -21.79 8.41
C ILE A 627 -18.65 -22.08 9.07
N ASP A 628 -18.95 -21.53 10.24
CA ASP A 628 -20.25 -21.70 10.92
C ASP A 628 -21.42 -21.27 10.03
N PHE A 629 -21.33 -20.08 9.44
CA PHE A 629 -22.35 -19.55 8.52
C PHE A 629 -22.45 -20.41 7.25
N SER A 630 -21.33 -20.89 6.70
CA SER A 630 -21.31 -21.84 5.58
C SER A 630 -21.98 -23.17 5.91
N ASN A 631 -21.80 -23.69 7.14
CA ASN A 631 -22.48 -24.90 7.61
C ASN A 631 -23.98 -24.69 7.78
N ARG A 632 -24.39 -23.56 8.38
CA ARG A 632 -25.78 -23.26 8.75
C ARG A 632 -26.67 -22.90 7.56
N PHE A 633 -26.15 -22.12 6.60
CA PHE A 633 -26.93 -21.55 5.50
C PHE A 633 -26.56 -22.09 4.11
N GLY A 634 -25.37 -22.68 3.95
CA GLY A 634 -24.88 -23.21 2.66
C GLY A 634 -24.53 -24.70 2.66
N GLY A 635 -24.96 -25.46 3.67
CA GLY A 635 -24.73 -26.92 3.73
C GLY A 635 -23.25 -27.33 3.80
N GLY A 636 -22.39 -26.47 4.36
CA GLY A 636 -20.93 -26.67 4.42
C GLY A 636 -20.18 -26.11 3.21
N LYS A 637 -20.82 -25.21 2.44
CA LYS A 637 -20.25 -24.44 1.33
C LYS A 637 -20.57 -22.95 1.53
N TYR A 638 -19.76 -22.07 0.96
CA TYR A 638 -20.06 -20.65 0.87
C TYR A 638 -20.71 -20.33 -0.48
N ASN A 639 -21.81 -19.60 -0.44
CA ASN A 639 -22.63 -19.19 -1.59
C ASN A 639 -23.29 -17.82 -1.29
N LEU A 640 -24.11 -17.30 -2.20
CA LEU A 640 -24.74 -15.97 -2.04
C LEU A 640 -25.63 -15.85 -0.78
N THR A 641 -26.33 -16.92 -0.38
CA THR A 641 -27.14 -16.93 0.85
C THR A 641 -26.26 -16.81 2.11
N VAL A 642 -25.16 -17.58 2.15
CA VAL A 642 -24.15 -17.46 3.23
C VAL A 642 -23.51 -16.08 3.24
N ALA A 643 -23.26 -15.52 2.06
CA ALA A 643 -22.66 -14.20 1.89
C ALA A 643 -23.56 -13.09 2.46
N ALA A 644 -24.87 -13.14 2.22
CA ALA A 644 -25.86 -12.22 2.81
C ALA A 644 -25.89 -12.29 4.35
N GLU A 645 -26.04 -13.50 4.90
CA GLU A 645 -26.07 -13.73 6.35
C GLU A 645 -24.77 -13.27 7.04
N LEU A 646 -23.61 -13.60 6.46
CA LEU A 646 -22.31 -13.23 7.01
C LEU A 646 -22.00 -11.73 6.86
N ARG A 647 -22.37 -11.12 5.73
CA ARG A 647 -22.25 -9.66 5.48
C ARG A 647 -23.02 -8.89 6.54
N PHE A 648 -24.29 -9.24 6.77
CA PHE A 648 -25.12 -8.61 7.79
C PHE A 648 -24.58 -8.87 9.21
N LYS A 649 -24.16 -10.12 9.52
CA LYS A 649 -23.55 -10.45 10.81
C LYS A 649 -22.29 -9.63 11.08
N ARG A 650 -21.39 -9.47 10.10
CA ARG A 650 -20.17 -8.67 10.28
C ARG A 650 -20.47 -7.19 10.47
N ILE A 651 -21.48 -6.64 9.80
CA ILE A 651 -21.96 -5.27 10.07
C ILE A 651 -22.47 -5.16 11.52
N GLN A 652 -23.35 -6.08 11.98
CA GLN A 652 -23.85 -6.10 13.36
C GLN A 652 -22.73 -6.21 14.40
N ASP A 653 -21.75 -7.11 14.20
CA ASP A 653 -20.62 -7.29 15.12
C ASP A 653 -19.80 -6.00 15.24
N SER A 654 -19.60 -5.29 14.12
CA SER A 654 -18.85 -4.04 14.07
C SER A 654 -19.62 -2.91 14.76
N ILE A 655 -20.93 -2.75 14.48
CA ILE A 655 -21.83 -1.83 15.21
C ILE A 655 -21.76 -2.07 16.72
N ALA A 656 -21.76 -3.32 17.16
CA ALA A 656 -21.82 -3.69 18.57
C ALA A 656 -20.48 -3.57 19.33
N THR A 657 -19.33 -3.49 18.64
CA THR A 657 -18.01 -3.61 19.28
C THR A 657 -16.97 -2.55 18.88
N ASN A 658 -17.13 -1.89 17.73
CA ASN A 658 -16.22 -0.87 17.21
C ASN A 658 -16.88 0.53 17.30
N PRO A 659 -16.50 1.39 18.26
CA PRO A 659 -17.11 2.71 18.46
C PRO A 659 -16.72 3.73 17.37
N GLN A 660 -15.81 3.37 16.46
CA GLN A 660 -15.41 4.17 15.30
C GLN A 660 -15.83 3.51 13.97
N PHE A 661 -16.74 2.53 14.01
CA PHE A 661 -17.19 1.77 12.84
C PHE A 661 -17.68 2.69 11.72
N ASP A 662 -16.99 2.66 10.58
CA ASP A 662 -17.37 3.37 9.35
C ASP A 662 -17.81 2.39 8.26
N PHE A 663 -18.99 2.66 7.69
CA PHE A 663 -19.62 1.93 6.62
C PHE A 663 -20.25 2.86 5.58
N THR A 664 -19.62 4.02 5.34
CA THR A 664 -19.92 4.95 4.25
C THR A 664 -19.20 4.56 2.94
N SER A 665 -19.52 5.21 1.83
CA SER A 665 -18.89 4.96 0.53
C SER A 665 -17.49 5.60 0.44
N PRO A 666 -16.47 4.90 -0.11
CA PRO A 666 -16.57 3.72 -0.97
C PRO A 666 -16.64 2.37 -0.23
N ARG A 667 -16.42 2.32 1.08
CA ARG A 667 -16.39 1.04 1.83
C ARG A 667 -17.73 0.30 1.76
N TYR A 668 -18.84 1.03 1.84
CA TYR A 668 -20.20 0.51 1.68
C TYR A 668 -20.34 -0.36 0.43
N PHE A 669 -19.92 0.13 -0.75
CA PHE A 669 -20.01 -0.63 -2.00
C PHE A 669 -19.04 -1.83 -2.03
N THR A 670 -17.76 -1.60 -1.70
CA THR A 670 -16.73 -2.65 -1.78
C THR A 670 -17.03 -3.81 -0.84
N ALA A 671 -17.58 -3.57 0.35
CA ALA A 671 -17.94 -4.61 1.30
C ALA A 671 -18.96 -5.63 0.74
N TYR A 672 -19.98 -5.19 -0.01
CA TYR A 672 -20.95 -6.09 -0.64
C TYR A 672 -20.34 -6.79 -1.87
N ALA A 673 -19.59 -6.09 -2.71
CA ALA A 673 -18.86 -6.68 -3.84
C ALA A 673 -17.87 -7.78 -3.39
N GLU A 674 -17.08 -7.53 -2.35
CA GLU A 674 -16.17 -8.51 -1.74
C GLU A 674 -16.90 -9.77 -1.25
N SER A 675 -18.19 -9.68 -0.94
CA SER A 675 -18.97 -10.82 -0.44
C SER A 675 -19.38 -11.79 -1.57
N VAL A 676 -19.50 -11.34 -2.82
CA VAL A 676 -19.72 -12.24 -3.98
C VAL A 676 -18.42 -12.81 -4.56
N PHE A 677 -17.29 -12.13 -4.40
CA PHE A 677 -16.01 -12.54 -5.00
C PHE A 677 -15.56 -13.99 -4.68
N PRO A 678 -15.79 -14.58 -3.50
CA PRO A 678 -15.47 -15.99 -3.26
C PRO A 678 -16.33 -16.96 -4.07
N VAL A 679 -17.58 -16.59 -4.38
CA VAL A 679 -18.48 -17.37 -5.25
C VAL A 679 -18.04 -17.22 -6.70
N ASN A 680 -17.74 -15.99 -7.13
CA ASN A 680 -17.50 -15.65 -8.53
C ASN A 680 -16.08 -16.01 -9.01
N PHE A 681 -15.07 -15.98 -8.14
CA PHE A 681 -13.65 -16.13 -8.53
C PHE A 681 -12.91 -17.31 -7.88
N PHE A 682 -13.36 -17.83 -6.72
CA PHE A 682 -12.65 -18.90 -6.00
C PHE A 682 -13.27 -20.29 -6.19
N VAL A 683 -14.46 -20.39 -6.79
CA VAL A 683 -15.01 -21.66 -7.29
C VAL A 683 -14.25 -22.07 -8.56
N ASP A 684 -13.83 -23.34 -8.64
CA ASP A 684 -13.12 -23.87 -9.80
C ASP A 684 -13.98 -23.86 -11.05
N GLY A 685 -13.57 -23.16 -12.11
CA GLY A 685 -14.43 -22.85 -13.27
C GLY A 685 -14.89 -24.04 -14.14
N ARG A 686 -14.49 -25.28 -13.82
CA ARG A 686 -15.13 -26.49 -14.38
C ARG A 686 -16.46 -26.82 -13.68
N ARG A 687 -16.70 -26.23 -12.51
CA ARG A 687 -17.94 -26.23 -11.73
C ARG A 687 -18.56 -24.84 -11.82
N ASN A 688 -19.77 -24.74 -12.35
CA ASN A 688 -20.55 -23.49 -12.35
C ASN A 688 -21.73 -23.63 -11.38
N ASP A 689 -21.43 -24.04 -10.13
CA ASP A 689 -22.41 -24.33 -9.08
C ASP A 689 -22.53 -23.23 -8.01
N GLY A 690 -21.60 -22.28 -7.98
CA GLY A 690 -21.55 -21.20 -6.99
C GLY A 690 -21.30 -21.68 -5.54
N GLN A 691 -20.77 -22.89 -5.34
CA GLN A 691 -20.58 -23.50 -4.02
C GLN A 691 -19.09 -23.61 -3.67
N LEU A 692 -18.51 -22.59 -3.04
CA LEU A 692 -17.13 -22.62 -2.59
C LEU A 692 -16.96 -23.56 -1.38
N ASP A 693 -16.06 -24.52 -1.47
CA ASP A 693 -15.72 -25.41 -0.34
C ASP A 693 -14.72 -24.78 0.63
N MET A 694 -14.76 -25.22 1.90
CA MET A 694 -13.98 -24.63 2.97
C MET A 694 -12.46 -24.87 2.83
N ASP A 695 -12.05 -25.92 2.13
CA ASP A 695 -10.63 -26.21 1.86
C ASP A 695 -10.06 -25.22 0.83
N ALA A 696 -10.79 -24.99 -0.27
CA ALA A 696 -10.47 -23.93 -1.23
C ALA A 696 -10.52 -22.54 -0.56
N ALA A 697 -11.57 -22.23 0.20
CA ALA A 697 -11.70 -20.97 0.93
C ALA A 697 -10.51 -20.73 1.87
N ARG A 698 -10.10 -21.72 2.66
CA ARG A 698 -8.92 -21.60 3.56
C ARG A 698 -7.62 -21.47 2.74
N GLY A 699 -7.53 -22.14 1.60
CA GLY A 699 -6.47 -21.95 0.61
C GLY A 699 -6.29 -20.49 0.20
N PHE A 700 -7.36 -19.83 -0.26
CA PHE A 700 -7.32 -18.43 -0.67
C PHE A 700 -7.17 -17.45 0.50
N PHE A 701 -8.01 -17.54 1.54
CA PHE A 701 -8.06 -16.55 2.62
C PHE A 701 -6.87 -16.60 3.61
N GLN A 702 -6.33 -17.79 3.89
CA GLN A 702 -5.25 -18.02 4.87
C GLN A 702 -3.89 -18.30 4.22
N LEU A 703 -3.84 -19.15 3.19
CA LEU A 703 -2.59 -19.64 2.61
C LEU A 703 -2.16 -18.89 1.34
N ASN A 704 -3.00 -17.99 0.84
CA ASN A 704 -2.82 -17.26 -0.42
C ASN A 704 -2.52 -18.23 -1.59
N ARG A 705 -3.27 -19.34 -1.67
CA ARG A 705 -3.00 -20.49 -2.54
C ARG A 705 -4.26 -20.96 -3.27
N MET A 706 -4.17 -21.01 -4.59
CA MET A 706 -5.14 -21.70 -5.44
C MET A 706 -5.13 -23.22 -5.15
N PRO A 707 -6.29 -23.90 -5.15
CA PRO A 707 -6.39 -25.36 -5.08
C PRO A 707 -5.52 -26.08 -6.13
N ASP A 708 -5.11 -27.31 -5.86
CA ASP A 708 -4.28 -28.06 -6.81
C ASP A 708 -5.08 -28.44 -8.07
N LYS A 709 -4.54 -28.08 -9.23
CA LYS A 709 -5.23 -28.10 -10.53
C LYS A 709 -6.47 -27.17 -10.60
N PHE A 710 -6.45 -26.03 -9.93
CA PHE A 710 -7.50 -25.01 -10.00
C PHE A 710 -7.62 -24.38 -11.40
N PHE A 711 -8.83 -24.34 -11.94
CA PHE A 711 -9.21 -23.63 -13.16
C PHE A 711 -9.92 -22.32 -12.79
N ARG A 712 -9.58 -21.22 -13.48
CA ARG A 712 -10.31 -19.95 -13.35
C ARG A 712 -11.76 -20.10 -13.89
N PRO A 713 -12.70 -19.21 -13.51
CA PRO A 713 -14.08 -19.19 -14.02
C PRO A 713 -14.20 -19.26 -15.55
N ASN A 714 -15.33 -19.78 -16.05
CA ASN A 714 -15.62 -19.85 -17.49
C ASN A 714 -16.43 -18.63 -17.96
N GLY A 715 -15.88 -17.81 -18.85
CA GLY A 715 -16.33 -16.44 -19.11
C GLY A 715 -15.87 -15.47 -18.02
N THR A 716 -15.91 -14.17 -18.31
CA THR A 716 -15.63 -13.10 -17.33
C THR A 716 -16.57 -13.16 -16.13
N ARG A 717 -16.12 -12.63 -14.99
CA ARG A 717 -16.92 -12.44 -13.78
C ARG A 717 -16.60 -11.09 -13.13
N GLY A 718 -17.58 -10.55 -12.43
CA GLY A 718 -17.54 -9.30 -11.70
C GLY A 718 -18.40 -9.38 -10.44
N THR A 719 -19.30 -8.41 -10.27
CA THR A 719 -20.17 -8.25 -9.09
C THR A 719 -21.50 -9.00 -9.16
N GLN A 720 -21.64 -10.02 -10.03
CA GLN A 720 -22.90 -10.76 -10.17
C GLN A 720 -23.35 -11.36 -8.81
N GLY A 721 -24.62 -11.18 -8.45
CA GLY A 721 -25.19 -11.57 -7.16
C GLY A 721 -25.12 -10.50 -6.05
N LEU A 722 -24.54 -9.33 -6.30
CA LEU A 722 -24.41 -8.25 -5.29
C LEU A 722 -25.78 -7.78 -4.79
N ASP A 723 -26.73 -7.58 -5.69
CA ASP A 723 -28.08 -7.09 -5.35
C ASP A 723 -28.85 -8.09 -4.48
N GLU A 724 -28.62 -9.40 -4.64
CA GLU A 724 -29.22 -10.43 -3.78
C GLU A 724 -28.74 -10.28 -2.33
N ILE A 725 -27.46 -9.99 -2.12
CA ILE A 725 -26.86 -9.73 -0.80
C ILE A 725 -27.37 -8.39 -0.24
N ALA A 726 -27.47 -7.35 -1.07
CA ALA A 726 -27.94 -6.03 -0.67
C ALA A 726 -29.43 -6.01 -0.28
N MET A 727 -30.28 -6.73 -1.02
CA MET A 727 -31.72 -6.81 -0.76
C MET A 727 -32.09 -7.75 0.38
N ALA A 728 -31.27 -8.74 0.71
CA ALA A 728 -31.54 -9.68 1.81
C ALA A 728 -31.58 -9.00 3.18
N TYR A 729 -30.63 -8.09 3.44
CA TYR A 729 -30.56 -7.30 4.67
C TYR A 729 -30.20 -5.84 4.35
N PRO A 730 -31.19 -5.02 3.92
CA PRO A 730 -30.93 -3.62 3.55
C PRO A 730 -30.53 -2.79 4.78
N ILE A 731 -29.38 -2.13 4.68
CA ILE A 731 -28.92 -1.10 5.60
C ILE A 731 -28.54 0.14 4.80
N GLN A 732 -28.69 1.34 5.37
CA GLN A 732 -28.23 2.57 4.73
C GLN A 732 -26.76 2.86 5.11
N PRO A 733 -25.95 3.49 4.24
CA PRO A 733 -24.54 3.81 4.56
C PRO A 733 -24.44 4.77 5.75
N GLY A 734 -23.40 4.62 6.58
CA GLY A 734 -23.29 5.36 7.83
C GLY A 734 -22.24 4.77 8.77
N GLY A 735 -22.28 5.14 10.05
CA GLY A 735 -21.28 4.69 11.02
C GLY A 735 -21.68 4.93 12.48
N ASN A 736 -20.89 4.38 13.40
CA ASN A 736 -21.03 4.62 14.84
C ASN A 736 -20.50 6.01 15.20
N VAL A 737 -21.30 6.80 15.92
CA VAL A 737 -20.93 8.16 16.37
C VAL A 737 -20.18 8.08 17.71
N GLY A 738 -18.91 7.65 17.66
CA GLY A 738 -17.96 7.67 18.78
C GLY A 738 -18.23 6.68 19.92
N THR A 739 -19.29 5.87 19.84
CA THR A 739 -19.70 4.88 20.83
C THR A 739 -20.21 3.62 20.13
N VAL A 740 -20.18 2.46 20.80
CA VAL A 740 -20.79 1.24 20.25
C VAL A 740 -22.31 1.33 20.25
N ASN A 741 -22.97 0.71 19.27
CA ASN A 741 -24.42 0.70 19.06
C ASN A 741 -25.04 2.10 18.81
N SER A 742 -24.29 3.04 18.22
CA SER A 742 -24.79 4.38 17.82
C SER A 742 -24.83 4.60 16.30
N TYR A 743 -25.05 3.52 15.54
CA TYR A 743 -25.05 3.54 14.07
C TYR A 743 -26.05 4.54 13.51
N THR A 744 -25.51 5.57 12.85
CA THR A 744 -26.26 6.70 12.31
C THR A 744 -26.08 6.75 10.80
N PHE A 745 -27.19 6.92 10.08
CA PHE A 745 -27.23 7.07 8.62
C PHE A 745 -26.54 8.37 8.19
N ASP A 746 -25.64 8.30 7.21
CA ASP A 746 -25.07 9.48 6.53
C ASP A 746 -25.83 9.72 5.21
N PRO A 747 -26.69 10.76 5.12
CA PRO A 747 -27.40 11.10 3.90
C PRO A 747 -26.52 11.68 2.79
N THR A 748 -25.24 11.98 3.06
CA THR A 748 -24.29 12.48 2.06
C THR A 748 -23.45 11.37 1.42
N SER A 749 -23.44 10.17 2.02
CA SER A 749 -22.79 8.99 1.46
C SER A 749 -23.62 8.39 0.33
N ALA A 750 -22.97 8.10 -0.79
CA ALA A 750 -23.58 7.37 -1.89
C ALA A 750 -24.02 5.95 -1.48
N GLY A 751 -25.12 5.48 -2.07
CA GLY A 751 -25.60 4.09 -2.01
C GLY A 751 -25.71 3.46 -3.40
N PHE A 752 -26.25 2.24 -3.48
CA PHE A 752 -26.30 1.47 -4.73
C PHE A 752 -27.06 2.17 -5.87
N SER A 753 -28.13 2.91 -5.56
CA SER A 753 -28.91 3.66 -6.54
C SER A 753 -28.29 5.01 -6.96
N THR A 754 -27.08 5.33 -6.49
CA THR A 754 -26.40 6.61 -6.74
C THR A 754 -24.93 6.38 -7.09
N PHE A 755 -24.63 5.47 -8.01
CA PHE A 755 -23.25 5.05 -8.31
C PHE A 755 -22.38 6.21 -8.84
N CYS A 756 -22.93 7.11 -9.68
CA CYS A 756 -22.18 8.30 -10.12
C CYS A 756 -21.81 9.23 -8.96
N LEU A 757 -22.64 9.33 -7.91
CA LEU A 757 -22.32 10.08 -6.70
C LEU A 757 -21.18 9.43 -5.88
N LEU A 758 -21.00 8.10 -5.98
CA LEU A 758 -19.83 7.42 -5.41
C LEU A 758 -18.55 7.85 -6.15
N TYR A 759 -18.59 7.86 -7.48
CA TYR A 759 -17.48 8.35 -8.32
C TYR A 759 -17.15 9.83 -8.03
N GLU A 760 -18.17 10.71 -8.05
CA GLU A 760 -18.00 12.14 -7.81
C GLU A 760 -17.44 12.42 -6.41
N ASN A 761 -18.01 11.82 -5.36
CA ASN A 761 -17.48 12.00 -3.99
C ASN A 761 -16.06 11.44 -3.86
N PHE A 762 -15.74 10.30 -4.48
CA PHE A 762 -14.39 9.74 -4.45
C PHE A 762 -13.37 10.69 -5.10
N VAL A 763 -13.66 11.22 -6.28
CA VAL A 763 -12.73 12.14 -6.97
C VAL A 763 -12.67 13.51 -6.29
N GLN A 764 -13.82 14.13 -6.00
CA GLN A 764 -13.91 15.51 -5.51
C GLN A 764 -13.64 15.66 -4.01
N ARG A 765 -13.90 14.62 -3.18
CA ARG A 765 -13.61 14.65 -1.74
C ARG A 765 -12.36 13.84 -1.39
N THR A 766 -12.29 12.57 -1.78
CA THR A 766 -11.20 11.67 -1.33
C THR A 766 -9.88 11.97 -2.03
N VAL A 767 -9.84 11.91 -3.37
CA VAL A 767 -8.60 12.15 -4.14
C VAL A 767 -8.14 13.60 -4.00
N LYS A 768 -9.05 14.58 -4.12
CA LYS A 768 -8.73 16.00 -3.89
C LYS A 768 -8.36 16.33 -2.44
N GLY A 769 -8.90 15.59 -1.47
CA GLY A 769 -8.50 15.69 -0.06
C GLY A 769 -7.07 15.22 0.21
N LEU A 770 -6.61 14.18 -0.49
CA LEU A 770 -5.23 13.70 -0.44
C LEU A 770 -4.26 14.59 -1.24
N TYR A 771 -4.72 15.16 -2.35
CA TYR A 771 -3.91 15.99 -3.25
C TYR A 771 -4.60 17.36 -3.50
N PRO A 772 -4.58 18.30 -2.55
CA PRO A 772 -5.35 19.55 -2.66
C PRO A 772 -4.80 20.52 -3.71
N ASN A 773 -3.47 20.64 -3.83
CA ASN A 773 -2.79 21.54 -4.78
C ASN A 773 -1.61 20.81 -5.48
N PRO A 774 -1.88 19.83 -6.36
CA PRO A 774 -0.83 19.11 -7.08
C PRO A 774 -0.22 19.98 -8.20
N THR A 775 1.09 19.89 -8.39
CA THR A 775 1.81 20.68 -9.40
C THR A 775 2.67 19.81 -10.33
N GLY A 776 2.92 20.30 -11.55
CA GLY A 776 3.87 19.72 -12.51
C GLY A 776 3.65 18.22 -12.77
N LYS A 777 4.68 17.41 -12.49
CA LYS A 777 4.66 15.96 -12.73
C LYS A 777 3.57 15.22 -11.95
N LEU A 778 3.21 15.70 -10.75
CA LEU A 778 2.17 15.07 -9.92
C LEU A 778 0.77 15.34 -10.47
N LEU A 779 0.51 16.56 -10.95
CA LEU A 779 -0.74 16.92 -11.63
C LEU A 779 -0.95 16.08 -12.90
N LYS A 780 0.07 15.98 -13.77
CA LYS A 780 -0.01 15.14 -14.97
C LYS A 780 -0.29 13.67 -14.63
N ALA A 781 0.34 13.15 -13.57
CA ALA A 781 0.11 11.78 -13.11
C ALA A 781 -1.30 11.57 -12.54
N LEU A 782 -1.83 12.54 -11.78
CA LEU A 782 -3.18 12.52 -11.22
C LEU A 782 -4.24 12.52 -12.32
N ASN A 783 -4.23 13.49 -13.22
CA ASN A 783 -5.17 13.56 -14.34
C ASN A 783 -5.15 12.26 -15.13
N ARG A 784 -3.95 11.73 -15.44
CA ARG A 784 -3.85 10.48 -16.22
C ARG A 784 -4.40 9.23 -15.52
N ASN A 785 -4.26 9.14 -14.20
CA ASN A 785 -4.88 8.06 -13.44
C ASN A 785 -6.38 8.27 -13.22
N LEU A 786 -6.86 9.52 -13.22
CA LEU A 786 -8.29 9.85 -13.20
C LEU A 786 -8.98 9.52 -14.52
N ASP A 787 -8.33 9.72 -15.68
CA ASP A 787 -8.82 9.21 -16.98
C ASP A 787 -9.05 7.70 -16.93
N PHE A 788 -8.03 6.96 -16.48
CA PHE A 788 -8.08 5.50 -16.43
C PHE A 788 -9.07 4.99 -15.38
N PHE A 789 -9.23 5.70 -14.26
CA PHE A 789 -10.28 5.42 -13.29
C PHE A 789 -11.68 5.63 -13.89
N PHE A 790 -11.89 6.70 -14.65
CA PHE A 790 -13.17 6.99 -15.29
C PHE A 790 -13.51 5.99 -16.40
N GLN A 791 -12.54 5.46 -17.16
CA GLN A 791 -12.78 4.39 -18.15
C GLN A 791 -13.44 3.16 -17.52
N GLY A 792 -13.06 2.79 -16.29
CA GLY A 792 -13.72 1.72 -15.55
C GLY A 792 -15.14 2.06 -15.09
N ILE A 793 -15.44 3.34 -14.83
CA ILE A 793 -16.80 3.82 -14.54
C ILE A 793 -17.67 3.77 -15.80
N GLU A 794 -17.17 4.32 -16.91
CA GLU A 794 -17.86 4.39 -18.20
C GLU A 794 -18.34 2.99 -18.65
N GLY A 795 -17.46 1.98 -18.58
CA GLY A 795 -17.81 0.59 -18.86
C GLY A 795 -18.74 -0.05 -17.82
N MET A 796 -18.58 0.27 -16.52
CA MET A 796 -19.46 -0.27 -15.47
C MET A 796 -20.87 0.35 -15.43
N THR A 797 -21.11 1.48 -16.10
CA THR A 797 -22.42 2.17 -16.12
C THR A 797 -22.97 2.43 -17.52
N ASP A 798 -22.50 1.72 -18.55
CA ASP A 798 -22.89 1.94 -19.96
C ASP A 798 -22.86 3.43 -20.40
N GLY A 799 -21.94 4.22 -19.82
CA GLY A 799 -21.79 5.66 -20.07
C GLY A 799 -22.77 6.61 -19.33
N GLU A 800 -23.54 6.16 -18.34
CA GLU A 800 -24.47 7.05 -17.58
C GLU A 800 -23.77 8.15 -16.75
N CYS A 801 -22.57 7.90 -16.20
CA CYS A 801 -21.85 8.88 -15.40
C CYS A 801 -21.01 9.85 -16.24
N THR A 802 -20.93 11.12 -15.82
CA THR A 802 -20.07 12.14 -16.46
C THR A 802 -18.70 12.24 -15.78
N GLN A 803 -17.61 12.38 -16.53
CA GLN A 803 -16.27 12.58 -15.97
C GLN A 803 -16.17 13.92 -15.22
N VAL A 804 -15.52 13.94 -14.05
CA VAL A 804 -15.25 15.16 -13.29
C VAL A 804 -13.76 15.45 -13.20
N PHE A 805 -13.40 16.72 -13.41
CA PHE A 805 -12.01 17.18 -13.52
C PHE A 805 -11.61 18.02 -12.30
N PRO A 806 -11.17 17.42 -11.19
CA PRO A 806 -10.92 18.12 -9.92
C PRO A 806 -9.81 19.18 -9.99
N TYR A 807 -8.97 19.13 -11.03
CA TYR A 807 -7.83 20.01 -11.29
C TYR A 807 -7.88 20.68 -12.67
N GLY A 808 -8.99 20.59 -13.40
CA GLY A 808 -9.16 21.11 -14.77
C GLY A 808 -8.91 20.09 -15.89
N GLU A 809 -9.32 20.47 -17.10
CA GLU A 809 -9.15 19.75 -18.37
C GLU A 809 -7.91 20.28 -19.10
N ASP A 810 -6.87 19.45 -19.27
CA ASP A 810 -5.53 19.82 -19.78
C ASP A 810 -4.85 18.63 -20.50
#